data_AF-A0AB74JLR4-F1
#
_entry.id   AF-A0AB74JLR4-F1
#
_cell.length_a   1.000
_cell.length_b   1.000
_cell.length_c   1.000
_cell.angle_alpha   90.00
_cell.angle_beta   90.00
_cell.angle_gamma   90.00
#
_symmetry.space_group_name_H-M   'P 1'
#
loop_
_entity.id
_entity.type
_entity.pdbx_description
1 polymer ?
#
loop_
_entity_poly.entity_id
_entity_poly.type
_entity_poly.pdbx_seq_one_letter_code
_entity_poly.pdbx_strand_id
1 'polypeptide(L)'
;MDNLDDLFGDGDADGINAAIAASLDTDALFQRIERSHIVGCCQRLAWSRTSCVAQISADSRKIFVRALCRDKNTAKWSLSGETEVNASEDAIFTHVEWSSSGLDLVAADQFGRLTLFSLTHALNSLERRPVNLSSTVDDLNQIVGLHWFPLNLAGQNRTALIHPAHKEGDRWINNMRLHEVHGVSNPIDNKAAFICITRRSLVKLVYEQPGQPWTQFNFSLDSLTDSGDVLTHASFCQANQHLVMATYDSSKRLRLYKIMIHWNSNTGDGNNQKPTLNPQMAVLHVELLDQCVPQSSERAASARLSSLHIEPISQAIENSTFTVVAVFTSAAQDHGGKFSIISRWELQQADTTLHDSFKGLKPTAAQPAAQKPVQRLHRLEDVFSQKAILALQSNVYHNTFAFAASDGTVEFRSRETMQIILADGDTNKATSLPQNGFSFMASDCIDISLSPSMAASIITKPDGTIQLHNAEYLHGWKDAKEDDDLAQAAVVSLARELGIVTCYQIGFDDLLSMIPTDLDRSLRRRFISEIFRTINRNLDFSLDDQKVQSGKVLKDSLLYRIASAQLIISYQTDPKRRDIPAKVAWMLLNLRSVCTNIAQTLTMTQQIRGMYNMEPSLFVSLKGLARWSLDLMILILDDMIEIMRFCNGNFDRERILSYVHEKNTAAVHLLLNSTSRALLAMLGNLVRNFALRIPKTQEKVRLSSRANDIRDSAELQQMETMMGSDLPFDIRLFEHLIMEIDGAVRATYQTAQSSAPLRSHLEQSMLVEADIPEVLSPVLQRLFGDIMPRIESQVDGVAIYTADTAWLGLGEDEEANKRAGMQQYDVLRKCAIAPGAKIRQCRRCGSVIENLVDGHSAAWVQNAHKMCVCLSHWVVA
;
A
#
# COMPACT_ATOMS: atom_id res chain seq x y z
N MET A 1 -8.42 78.83 6.52
CA MET A 1 -8.84 78.59 7.91
C MET A 1 -9.91 77.51 7.85
N ASP A 2 -9.43 76.28 7.98
CA ASP A 2 -9.82 75.32 9.02
C ASP A 2 -11.28 74.99 9.29
N ASN A 3 -11.47 73.66 9.36
CA ASN A 3 -12.20 72.88 10.36
C ASN A 3 -13.71 72.71 10.17
N LEU A 4 -14.19 71.47 9.95
CA LEU A 4 -14.21 70.24 10.80
C LEU A 4 -15.55 70.16 11.54
N ASP A 5 -16.05 68.92 11.61
CA ASP A 5 -17.17 68.43 12.41
C ASP A 5 -18.58 68.56 11.79
N ASP A 6 -18.90 67.62 10.89
CA ASP A 6 -20.07 66.75 11.08
C ASP A 6 -19.99 65.55 10.12
N LEU A 7 -19.14 64.58 10.48
CA LEU A 7 -19.05 63.28 9.85
C LEU A 7 -19.40 62.29 10.96
N PHE A 8 -20.63 61.78 11.01
CA PHE A 8 -21.14 60.55 11.64
C PHE A 8 -22.63 60.72 12.00
N GLY A 9 -23.49 60.48 11.01
CA GLY A 9 -24.92 60.20 11.22
C GLY A 9 -25.18 58.72 10.90
N ASP A 10 -25.51 57.94 11.92
CA ASP A 10 -25.90 56.54 11.82
C ASP A 10 -27.36 56.38 11.34
N GLY A 11 -27.56 55.39 10.48
CA GLY A 11 -28.62 54.41 10.71
C GLY A 11 -29.86 54.49 9.81
N ASP A 12 -29.76 53.95 8.59
CA ASP A 12 -30.86 53.19 8.00
C ASP A 12 -30.35 51.82 7.51
N ALA A 13 -31.02 50.80 8.01
CA ALA A 13 -30.65 49.40 7.96
C ALA A 13 -31.06 48.76 6.63
N ASP A 14 -30.08 48.35 5.81
CA ASP A 14 -30.18 47.18 4.89
C ASP A 14 -28.89 46.86 4.09
N GLY A 15 -27.71 47.36 4.50
CA GLY A 15 -26.51 47.30 3.65
C GLY A 15 -25.23 46.70 4.25
N ILE A 16 -25.26 46.10 5.45
CA ILE A 16 -24.03 45.67 6.14
C ILE A 16 -24.25 44.30 6.79
N ASN A 17 -24.38 43.25 5.97
CA ASN A 17 -24.20 41.86 6.44
C ASN A 17 -23.50 40.97 5.39
N ALA A 18 -22.88 41.58 4.36
CA ALA A 18 -22.13 40.87 3.33
C ALA A 18 -20.60 41.11 3.37
N ALA A 19 -20.10 41.91 4.33
CA ALA A 19 -18.68 42.29 4.41
C ALA A 19 -17.93 41.76 5.65
N ILE A 20 -18.58 40.98 6.53
CA ILE A 20 -17.94 40.46 7.75
C ILE A 20 -17.71 38.93 7.69
N ALA A 21 -18.07 38.28 6.58
CA ALA A 21 -17.78 36.84 6.36
C ALA A 21 -16.42 36.57 5.68
N ALA A 22 -15.53 37.56 5.55
CA ALA A 22 -14.31 37.45 4.73
C ALA A 22 -12.97 37.65 5.48
N SER A 23 -12.93 37.79 6.81
CA SER A 23 -11.72 38.30 7.48
C SER A 23 -11.13 37.46 8.62
N LEU A 24 -11.34 36.14 8.63
CA LEU A 24 -10.65 35.25 9.59
C LEU A 24 -9.71 34.20 8.94
N ASP A 25 -9.63 34.13 7.60
CA ASP A 25 -9.00 33.02 6.86
C ASP A 25 -7.70 33.37 6.08
N THR A 26 -7.20 34.60 6.17
CA THR A 26 -6.06 35.06 5.35
C THR A 26 -4.68 34.79 5.95
N ASP A 27 -4.54 34.68 7.27
CA ASP A 27 -3.21 34.65 7.91
C ASP A 27 -2.52 33.28 7.82
N ALA A 28 -3.21 32.19 8.16
CA ALA A 28 -2.57 30.86 8.24
C ALA A 28 -2.15 30.30 6.86
N LEU A 29 -2.99 30.48 5.83
CA LEU A 29 -2.64 30.11 4.45
C LEU A 29 -1.51 30.98 3.91
N PHE A 30 -1.55 32.29 4.16
CA PHE A 30 -0.48 33.20 3.77
C PHE A 30 0.85 32.80 4.43
N GLN A 31 0.86 32.52 5.73
CA GLN A 31 2.03 31.99 6.45
C GLN A 31 2.52 30.65 5.89
N ARG A 32 1.63 29.77 5.44
CA ARG A 32 2.02 28.53 4.77
C ARG A 32 2.71 28.79 3.42
N ILE A 33 2.20 29.72 2.62
CA ILE A 33 2.77 30.08 1.31
C ILE A 33 4.12 30.82 1.50
N GLU A 34 4.21 31.77 2.42
CA GLU A 34 5.45 32.48 2.74
C GLU A 34 6.55 31.52 3.22
N ARG A 35 6.21 30.50 4.02
CA ARG A 35 7.19 29.47 4.39
C ARG A 35 7.74 28.72 3.18
N SER A 36 6.88 28.36 2.21
CA SER A 36 7.35 27.74 0.97
C SER A 36 8.18 28.67 0.09
N HIS A 37 8.03 29.99 0.21
CA HIS A 37 8.91 30.92 -0.50
C HIS A 37 10.35 30.91 0.02
N ILE A 38 10.53 30.55 1.29
CA ILE A 38 11.84 30.58 1.96
C ILE A 38 12.58 29.25 1.75
N VAL A 39 11.88 28.12 1.86
CA VAL A 39 12.49 26.79 1.85
C VAL A 39 11.60 25.72 1.22
N GLY A 40 12.18 24.89 0.35
CA GLY A 40 11.49 23.80 -0.34
C GLY A 40 11.05 22.65 0.59
N CYS A 41 11.89 22.26 1.54
CA CYS A 41 11.51 21.27 2.58
C CYS A 41 10.75 21.96 3.72
N CYS A 42 9.46 22.24 3.48
CA CYS A 42 8.53 22.77 4.48
C CYS A 42 7.22 21.98 4.59
N GLN A 43 7.18 20.74 4.07
CA GLN A 43 5.98 19.90 4.12
C GLN A 43 5.57 19.59 5.56
N ARG A 44 4.34 19.97 5.93
CA ARG A 44 3.78 19.77 7.28
C ARG A 44 2.70 18.72 7.33
N LEU A 45 2.21 18.27 6.18
CA LEU A 45 1.24 17.20 6.04
C LEU A 45 1.76 16.19 5.02
N ALA A 46 1.86 14.91 5.40
CA ALA A 46 2.41 13.86 4.55
C ALA A 46 1.60 12.56 4.63
N TRP A 47 1.28 11.98 3.47
CA TRP A 47 0.60 10.69 3.34
C TRP A 47 1.59 9.58 2.92
N SER A 48 1.64 8.48 3.68
CA SER A 48 2.55 7.36 3.46
C SER A 48 2.03 6.31 2.47
N ARG A 49 2.93 5.50 1.91
CA ARG A 49 2.55 4.33 1.08
C ARG A 49 1.77 3.24 1.83
N THR A 50 1.78 3.26 3.16
CA THR A 50 0.96 2.38 4.01
C THR A 50 -0.35 3.04 4.43
N SER A 51 -0.69 4.19 3.85
CA SER A 51 -1.89 4.98 4.18
C SER A 51 -1.95 5.53 5.61
N CYS A 52 -0.79 5.96 6.12
CA CYS A 52 -0.64 6.76 7.34
C CYS A 52 -0.50 8.23 6.99
N VAL A 53 -0.88 9.10 7.90
CA VAL A 53 -0.82 10.55 7.75
C VAL A 53 0.01 11.11 8.89
N ALA A 54 1.04 11.89 8.58
CA ALA A 54 1.81 12.66 9.55
C ALA A 54 1.48 14.15 9.38
N GLN A 55 1.25 14.84 10.49
CA GLN A 55 0.97 16.27 10.52
C GLN A 55 1.82 16.97 11.58
N ILE A 56 2.48 18.07 11.24
CA ILE A 56 3.14 18.96 12.18
C ILE A 56 2.09 19.89 12.82
N SER A 57 2.02 19.94 14.14
CA SER A 57 1.14 20.84 14.91
C SER A 57 1.37 22.31 14.56
N ALA A 58 0.36 23.18 14.72
CA ALA A 58 0.45 24.60 14.37
C ALA A 58 1.67 25.31 15.00
N ASP A 59 1.96 25.03 16.27
CA ASP A 59 3.13 25.54 17.01
C ASP A 59 4.48 24.90 16.61
N SER A 60 4.45 23.91 15.72
CA SER A 60 5.61 23.16 15.22
C SER A 60 6.37 22.36 16.27
N ARG A 61 5.77 22.09 17.44
CA ARG A 61 6.41 21.34 18.53
C ARG A 61 6.06 19.85 18.54
N LYS A 62 5.04 19.44 17.80
CA LYS A 62 4.55 18.05 17.77
C LYS A 62 4.36 17.56 16.35
N ILE A 63 4.47 16.24 16.20
CA ILE A 63 4.00 15.53 15.02
C ILE A 63 2.90 14.57 15.46
N PHE A 64 1.72 14.69 14.83
CA PHE A 64 0.60 13.78 14.99
C PHE A 64 0.62 12.75 13.87
N VAL A 65 0.43 11.48 14.21
CA VAL A 65 0.26 10.40 13.23
C VAL A 65 -1.10 9.75 13.38
N ARG A 66 -1.78 9.57 12.25
CA ARG A 66 -3.09 8.92 12.11
C ARG A 66 -3.03 7.88 10.98
N ALA A 67 -3.91 6.90 11.00
CA ALA A 67 -4.07 5.92 9.94
C ALA A 67 -5.51 5.95 9.38
N LEU A 68 -5.68 5.72 8.07
CA LEU A 68 -7.00 5.59 7.47
C LEU A 68 -7.63 4.22 7.83
N CYS A 69 -8.65 4.21 8.66
CA CYS A 69 -9.29 3.00 9.18
C CYS A 69 -10.70 2.83 8.62
N ARG A 70 -11.07 1.59 8.33
CA ARG A 70 -12.45 1.20 8.06
C ARG A 70 -13.10 0.77 9.37
N ASP A 71 -14.24 1.38 9.68
CA ASP A 71 -15.08 0.92 10.76
C ASP A 71 -15.75 -0.42 10.39
N LYS A 72 -15.59 -1.43 11.24
CA LYS A 72 -16.06 -2.79 10.95
C LYS A 72 -17.58 -2.91 10.94
N ASN A 73 -18.29 -2.03 11.64
CA ASN A 73 -19.73 -2.11 11.85
C ASN A 73 -20.52 -1.30 10.81
N THR A 74 -19.94 -0.20 10.33
CA THR A 74 -20.56 0.75 9.40
C THR A 74 -19.92 0.74 8.01
N ALA A 75 -18.79 0.07 7.84
CA ALA A 75 -17.97 0.06 6.62
C ALA A 75 -17.43 1.43 6.16
N LYS A 76 -17.65 2.50 6.94
CA LYS A 76 -17.16 3.84 6.64
C LYS A 76 -15.67 3.95 6.91
N TRP A 77 -15.00 4.77 6.12
CA TRP A 77 -13.57 5.05 6.27
C TRP A 77 -13.38 6.39 6.98
N SER A 78 -12.48 6.43 7.96
CA SER A 78 -12.13 7.64 8.71
C SER A 78 -10.68 7.57 9.20
N LEU A 79 -10.14 8.69 9.66
CA LEU A 79 -8.83 8.68 10.32
C LEU A 79 -8.95 8.10 11.74
N SER A 80 -7.92 7.37 12.17
CA SER A 80 -7.77 6.89 13.54
C SER A 80 -7.57 8.04 14.52
N GLY A 81 -7.60 7.71 15.83
CA GLY A 81 -7.02 8.57 16.85
C GLY A 81 -5.55 8.89 16.57
N GLU A 82 -5.08 10.00 17.14
CA GLU A 82 -3.73 10.51 16.94
C GLU A 82 -2.72 9.91 17.92
N THR A 83 -1.49 9.78 17.46
CA THR A 83 -0.33 9.53 18.31
C THR A 83 0.65 10.66 18.11
N GLU A 84 1.15 11.22 19.21
CA GLU A 84 2.02 12.38 19.17
C GLU A 84 3.47 12.04 19.50
N VAL A 85 4.40 12.72 18.82
CA VAL A 85 5.81 12.78 19.20
C VAL A 85 6.24 14.24 19.32
N ASN A 86 7.01 14.52 20.38
CA ASN A 86 7.45 15.88 20.69
C ASN A 86 8.83 16.18 20.08
N ALA A 87 9.02 17.43 19.69
CA ALA A 87 10.32 18.00 19.36
C ALA A 87 11.20 18.09 20.62
N SER A 88 12.52 18.22 20.42
CA SER A 88 13.42 18.61 21.50
C SER A 88 13.10 20.04 21.98
N GLU A 89 13.48 20.40 23.21
CA GLU A 89 13.13 21.70 23.83
C GLU A 89 13.56 22.92 22.98
N ASP A 90 14.69 22.82 22.28
CA ASP A 90 15.26 23.85 21.41
C ASP A 90 14.83 23.75 19.94
N ALA A 91 14.01 22.75 19.58
CA ALA A 91 13.68 22.40 18.20
C ALA A 91 12.21 22.67 17.86
N ILE A 92 11.97 23.10 16.62
CA ILE A 92 10.65 23.09 15.98
C ILE A 92 10.72 22.30 14.68
N PHE A 93 9.75 21.42 14.45
CA PHE A 93 9.67 20.66 13.22
C PHE A 93 9.27 21.57 12.05
N THR A 94 10.03 21.51 10.96
CA THR A 94 9.77 22.30 9.76
C THR A 94 9.32 21.41 8.60
N HIS A 95 9.69 20.13 8.60
CA HIS A 95 9.42 19.21 7.51
C HIS A 95 9.23 17.77 7.99
N VAL A 96 8.31 17.05 7.37
CA VAL A 96 8.11 15.61 7.52
C VAL A 96 8.00 14.92 6.15
N GLU A 97 8.62 13.75 6.01
CA GLU A 97 8.53 12.94 4.79
C GLU A 97 8.58 11.43 5.13
N TRP A 98 7.68 10.66 4.51
CA TRP A 98 7.64 9.20 4.67
C TRP A 98 8.63 8.50 3.74
N SER A 99 9.21 7.40 4.20
CA SER A 99 10.09 6.57 3.40
C SER A 99 9.38 5.89 2.24
N SER A 100 10.15 5.37 1.29
CA SER A 100 9.65 4.63 0.12
C SER A 100 8.89 3.34 0.48
N SER A 101 9.05 2.83 1.71
CA SER A 101 8.23 1.74 2.28
C SER A 101 6.96 2.24 2.95
N GLY A 102 6.91 3.51 3.33
CA GLY A 102 5.83 4.12 4.12
C GLY A 102 5.83 3.72 5.60
N LEU A 103 6.91 3.09 6.09
CA LEU A 103 7.03 2.65 7.49
C LEU A 103 8.00 3.50 8.33
N ASP A 104 8.90 4.24 7.69
CA ASP A 104 9.81 5.15 8.39
C ASP A 104 9.42 6.60 8.06
N LEU A 105 9.55 7.47 9.05
CA LEU A 105 9.29 8.90 8.92
C LEU A 105 10.56 9.66 9.29
N VAL A 106 10.99 10.57 8.42
CA VAL A 106 12.00 11.57 8.79
C VAL A 106 11.31 12.88 9.11
N ALA A 107 11.73 13.50 10.22
CA ALA A 107 11.37 14.84 10.60
C ALA A 107 12.62 15.71 10.65
N ALA A 108 12.60 16.85 9.96
CA ALA A 108 13.66 17.85 10.04
C ALA A 108 13.21 19.05 10.87
N ASP A 109 14.15 19.62 11.62
CA ASP A 109 13.93 20.85 12.38
C ASP A 109 14.50 22.09 11.65
N GLN A 110 14.35 23.27 12.25
CA GLN A 110 14.82 24.54 11.69
C GLN A 110 16.34 24.62 11.52
N PHE A 111 17.10 23.81 12.25
CA PHE A 111 18.57 23.75 12.17
C PHE A 111 19.06 22.59 11.27
N GLY A 112 18.16 21.89 10.59
CA GLY A 112 18.48 20.76 9.74
C GLY A 112 18.97 19.52 10.48
N ARG A 113 18.63 19.39 11.77
CA ARG A 113 18.77 18.14 12.53
C ARG A 113 17.64 17.20 12.12
N LEU A 114 17.98 15.93 11.91
CA LEU A 114 17.03 14.91 11.46
C LEU A 114 16.69 13.99 12.62
N THR A 115 15.39 13.80 12.85
CA THR A 115 14.85 12.77 13.76
C THR A 115 14.16 11.71 12.93
N LEU A 116 14.54 10.44 13.14
CA LEU A 116 13.96 9.30 12.43
C LEU A 116 13.00 8.56 13.36
N PHE A 117 11.82 8.23 12.82
CA PHE A 117 10.81 7.42 13.48
C PHE A 117 10.47 6.21 12.61
N SER A 118 9.99 5.13 13.23
CA SER A 118 9.55 3.92 12.52
C SER A 118 8.23 3.41 13.09
N LEU A 119 7.43 2.79 12.22
CA LEU A 119 6.18 2.11 12.54
C LEU A 119 6.47 0.61 12.70
N THR A 120 6.86 0.20 13.90
CA THR A 120 7.41 -1.15 14.13
C THR A 120 6.34 -2.23 14.34
N HIS A 121 5.28 -1.91 15.10
CA HIS A 121 4.25 -2.89 15.52
C HIS A 121 2.81 -2.47 15.20
N ALA A 122 2.57 -1.18 15.03
CA ALA A 122 1.28 -0.60 14.65
C ALA A 122 1.52 0.74 13.95
N LEU A 123 0.58 1.13 13.08
CA LEU A 123 0.71 2.33 12.26
C LEU A 123 0.52 3.64 13.03
N ASN A 124 -0.10 3.58 14.21
CA ASN A 124 -0.21 4.67 15.17
C ASN A 124 0.73 4.44 16.36
N SER A 125 1.90 3.85 16.14
CA SER A 125 2.92 3.70 17.17
C SER A 125 4.27 4.06 16.58
N LEU A 126 4.70 5.31 16.82
CA LEU A 126 5.98 5.81 16.35
C LEU A 126 7.06 5.55 17.38
N GLU A 127 8.10 4.84 16.97
CA GLU A 127 9.30 4.64 17.76
C GLU A 127 10.45 5.46 17.18
N ARG A 128 11.10 6.26 18.02
CA ARG A 128 12.29 7.01 17.61
C ARG A 128 13.45 6.04 17.37
N ARG A 129 14.07 6.12 16.20
CA ARG A 129 15.21 5.28 15.84
C ARG A 129 16.51 5.90 16.35
N PRO A 130 17.49 5.09 16.79
CA PRO A 130 18.80 5.60 17.16
C PRO A 130 19.54 6.08 15.91
N VAL A 131 20.14 7.27 16.01
CA VAL A 131 20.86 7.92 14.91
C VAL A 131 22.22 8.40 15.42
N ASN A 132 23.24 8.33 14.56
CA ASN A 132 24.56 8.91 14.79
C ASN A 132 24.80 10.00 13.73
N LEU A 133 24.16 11.15 13.93
CA LEU A 133 24.17 12.29 13.01
C LEU A 133 24.87 13.47 13.67
N SER A 134 25.71 14.19 12.93
CA SER A 134 26.33 15.42 13.44
C SER A 134 25.28 16.51 13.59
N SER A 135 25.16 17.11 14.77
CA SER A 135 24.29 18.28 15.00
C SER A 135 25.14 19.53 15.28
N THR A 136 24.95 20.56 14.47
CA THR A 136 25.41 21.93 14.77
C THR A 136 24.22 22.86 14.62
N VAL A 137 24.08 23.80 15.55
CA VAL A 137 22.99 24.79 15.55
C VAL A 137 23.40 25.91 14.60
N ASP A 138 22.87 25.88 13.38
CA ASP A 138 23.10 26.87 12.32
C ASP A 138 21.89 26.85 11.37
N ASP A 139 21.22 27.99 11.17
CA ASP A 139 20.04 28.10 10.31
C ASP A 139 20.37 27.79 8.84
N LEU A 140 21.62 27.96 8.42
CA LEU A 140 22.08 27.58 7.08
C LEU A 140 22.16 26.06 6.87
N ASN A 141 22.00 25.27 7.93
CA ASN A 141 21.87 23.82 7.83
C ASN A 141 20.44 23.36 7.56
N GLN A 142 19.44 24.24 7.58
CA GLN A 142 18.06 23.88 7.24
C GLN A 142 18.02 23.12 5.90
N ILE A 143 17.24 22.04 5.86
CA ILE A 143 17.12 21.19 4.67
C ILE A 143 16.29 21.93 3.61
N VAL A 144 16.70 21.89 2.35
CA VAL A 144 15.99 22.51 1.21
C VAL A 144 15.48 21.50 0.18
N GLY A 145 15.99 20.26 0.24
CA GLY A 145 15.50 19.12 -0.54
C GLY A 145 15.86 17.80 0.16
N LEU A 146 14.97 16.82 0.05
CA LEU A 146 15.11 15.47 0.61
C LEU A 146 14.59 14.45 -0.42
N HIS A 147 15.19 13.27 -0.45
CA HIS A 147 14.75 12.19 -1.32
C HIS A 147 15.08 10.81 -0.76
N TRP A 148 14.04 10.01 -0.56
CA TRP A 148 14.15 8.60 -0.18
C TRP A 148 14.53 7.70 -1.35
N PHE A 149 15.49 6.81 -1.13
CA PHE A 149 15.82 5.79 -2.10
C PHE A 149 14.79 4.65 -2.09
N PRO A 150 14.54 4.00 -3.25
CA PRO A 150 13.80 2.75 -3.27
C PRO A 150 14.52 1.69 -2.42
N LEU A 151 13.74 0.84 -1.75
CA LEU A 151 14.29 -0.32 -1.06
C LEU A 151 14.86 -1.31 -2.07
N ASN A 152 16.04 -1.86 -1.78
CA ASN A 152 16.54 -3.02 -2.47
C ASN A 152 15.79 -4.25 -1.94
N LEU A 153 14.98 -4.88 -2.80
CA LEU A 153 14.24 -6.10 -2.48
C LEU A 153 14.84 -7.23 -3.31
N ALA A 154 15.59 -8.12 -2.65
CA ALA A 154 16.28 -9.22 -3.30
C ALA A 154 15.33 -10.03 -4.22
N GLY A 155 15.61 -10.02 -5.52
CA GLY A 155 14.84 -10.76 -6.54
C GLY A 155 13.67 -10.00 -7.18
N GLN A 156 13.39 -8.75 -6.79
CA GLN A 156 12.38 -7.89 -7.43
C GLN A 156 13.01 -6.76 -8.26
N ASN A 157 13.54 -7.10 -9.43
CA ASN A 157 14.13 -6.12 -10.35
C ASN A 157 13.15 -5.63 -11.42
N ARG A 158 11.86 -5.99 -11.35
CA ARG A 158 10.86 -5.67 -12.37
C ARG A 158 9.59 -5.11 -11.75
N THR A 159 9.05 -4.06 -12.37
CA THR A 159 7.75 -3.48 -12.05
C THR A 159 6.75 -3.67 -13.20
N ALA A 160 5.47 -3.67 -12.86
CA ALA A 160 4.39 -3.77 -13.84
C ALA A 160 3.99 -2.40 -14.37
N LEU A 161 3.99 -2.24 -15.69
CA LEU A 161 3.35 -1.15 -16.41
C LEU A 161 2.02 -1.66 -16.95
N ILE A 162 0.93 -1.08 -16.46
CA ILE A 162 -0.44 -1.44 -16.84
C ILE A 162 -0.97 -0.37 -17.79
N HIS A 163 -1.25 -0.76 -19.04
CA HIS A 163 -1.80 0.14 -20.05
C HIS A 163 -3.28 0.44 -19.81
N PRO A 164 -3.86 1.44 -20.50
CA PRO A 164 -5.31 1.64 -20.51
C PRO A 164 -6.08 0.36 -20.88
N ALA A 165 -7.24 0.19 -20.27
CA ALA A 165 -8.17 -0.88 -20.64
C ALA A 165 -9.02 -0.44 -21.83
N HIS A 166 -9.33 -1.38 -22.72
CA HIS A 166 -10.22 -1.16 -23.87
C HIS A 166 -11.37 -2.16 -23.85
N LYS A 167 -12.57 -1.71 -24.22
CA LYS A 167 -13.77 -2.55 -24.32
C LYS A 167 -13.82 -3.23 -25.69
N GLU A 168 -13.84 -4.55 -25.70
CA GLU A 168 -14.09 -5.39 -26.88
C GLU A 168 -15.34 -6.23 -26.64
N GLY A 169 -16.47 -5.79 -27.22
CA GLY A 169 -17.79 -6.35 -26.93
C GLY A 169 -18.19 -6.09 -25.47
N ASP A 170 -18.41 -7.15 -24.70
CA ASP A 170 -18.75 -7.07 -23.26
C ASP A 170 -17.50 -7.20 -22.34
N ARG A 171 -16.32 -7.37 -22.92
CA ARG A 171 -15.09 -7.64 -22.18
C ARG A 171 -14.15 -6.44 -22.19
N TRP A 172 -13.51 -6.20 -21.05
CA TRP A 172 -12.41 -5.26 -20.94
C TRP A 172 -11.08 -6.00 -21.10
N ILE A 173 -10.24 -5.48 -21.98
CA ILE A 173 -8.92 -6.02 -22.27
C ILE A 173 -7.87 -5.06 -21.73
N ASN A 174 -6.94 -5.62 -20.96
CA ASN A 174 -5.81 -4.91 -20.37
C ASN A 174 -4.50 -5.53 -20.86
N ASN A 175 -3.47 -4.68 -20.99
CA ASN A 175 -2.12 -5.13 -21.29
C ASN A 175 -1.18 -4.71 -20.16
N MET A 176 -0.46 -5.69 -19.61
CA MET A 176 0.56 -5.49 -18.59
C MET A 176 1.92 -5.88 -19.15
N ARG A 177 2.89 -4.97 -19.07
CA ARG A 177 4.28 -5.22 -19.40
C ARG A 177 5.14 -5.16 -18.14
N LEU A 178 6.14 -6.02 -18.05
CA LEU A 178 7.14 -5.93 -16.98
C LEU A 178 8.33 -5.13 -17.50
N HIS A 179 8.76 -4.13 -16.73
CA HIS A 179 9.93 -3.31 -17.03
C HIS A 179 10.96 -3.43 -15.92
N GLU A 180 12.25 -3.38 -16.26
CA GLU A 180 13.32 -3.48 -15.27
C GLU A 180 13.53 -2.16 -14.54
N VAL A 181 13.54 -2.22 -13.20
CA VAL A 181 13.80 -1.03 -12.38
C VAL A 181 15.28 -0.97 -12.08
N HIS A 182 15.90 0.11 -12.55
CA HIS A 182 17.28 0.48 -12.22
C HIS A 182 17.23 1.73 -11.34
N GLY A 183 17.94 1.70 -10.21
CA GLY A 183 17.90 2.79 -9.25
C GLY A 183 19.05 2.73 -8.25
N VAL A 184 19.34 3.88 -7.65
CA VAL A 184 20.27 4.00 -6.54
C VAL A 184 19.49 3.58 -5.29
N SER A 185 19.85 2.44 -4.73
CA SER A 185 19.29 1.92 -3.49
C SER A 185 20.42 1.59 -2.52
N ASN A 186 20.09 1.45 -1.24
CA ASN A 186 21.00 0.79 -0.30
C ASN A 186 21.25 -0.65 -0.79
N PRO A 187 22.50 -1.09 -0.98
CA PRO A 187 22.78 -2.41 -1.53
C PRO A 187 22.44 -3.54 -0.56
N ILE A 188 22.27 -3.25 0.73
CA ILE A 188 21.85 -4.23 1.73
C ILE A 188 20.34 -4.42 1.65
N ASP A 189 19.93 -5.69 1.51
CA ASP A 189 18.53 -6.09 1.37
C ASP A 189 17.63 -5.51 2.48
N ASN A 190 16.51 -4.92 2.07
CA ASN A 190 15.50 -4.31 2.94
C ASN A 190 16.05 -3.22 3.90
N LYS A 191 17.17 -2.58 3.56
CA LYS A 191 17.69 -1.41 4.30
C LYS A 191 17.37 -0.12 3.58
N ALA A 192 17.00 0.89 4.36
CA ALA A 192 16.62 2.19 3.84
C ALA A 192 17.81 3.16 3.78
N ALA A 193 17.70 4.14 2.89
CA ALA A 193 18.61 5.26 2.76
C ALA A 193 17.88 6.45 2.11
N PHE A 194 18.36 7.65 2.37
CA PHE A 194 17.88 8.87 1.74
C PHE A 194 19.02 9.89 1.63
N ILE A 195 18.84 10.85 0.73
CA ILE A 195 19.76 11.97 0.53
C ILE A 195 19.03 13.28 0.83
N CYS A 196 19.72 14.25 1.40
CA CYS A 196 19.20 15.59 1.55
C CYS A 196 20.29 16.64 1.33
N ILE A 197 19.88 17.89 1.14
CA ILE A 197 20.78 19.02 0.93
C ILE A 197 20.33 20.21 1.77
N THR A 198 21.29 20.95 2.31
CA THR A 198 21.03 22.12 3.16
C THR A 198 21.10 23.45 2.38
N ARG A 199 20.65 24.54 3.00
CA ARG A 199 20.76 25.91 2.47
C ARG A 199 22.20 26.32 2.12
N ARG A 200 23.20 25.78 2.82
CA ARG A 200 24.63 26.00 2.55
C ARG A 200 25.27 25.03 1.55
N SER A 201 24.47 24.33 0.74
CA SER A 201 24.97 23.39 -0.28
C SER A 201 25.74 22.20 0.28
N LEU A 202 25.42 21.77 1.51
CA LEU A 202 25.93 20.53 2.11
C LEU A 202 24.96 19.39 1.79
N VAL A 203 25.42 18.42 1.00
CA VAL A 203 24.70 17.19 0.67
C VAL A 203 24.99 16.14 1.75
N LYS A 204 23.95 15.52 2.30
CA LYS A 204 24.02 14.47 3.33
C LYS A 204 23.35 13.21 2.80
N LEU A 205 24.10 12.12 2.72
CA LEU A 205 23.58 10.77 2.48
C LEU A 205 23.39 10.07 3.83
N VAL A 206 22.17 9.72 4.19
CA VAL A 206 21.80 9.08 5.45
C VAL A 206 21.30 7.67 5.19
N TYR A 207 21.85 6.67 5.87
CA TYR A 207 21.60 5.26 5.53
C TYR A 207 21.62 4.33 6.75
N GLU A 208 20.84 3.25 6.65
CA GLU A 208 20.78 2.21 7.66
C GLU A 208 21.88 1.16 7.45
N GLN A 209 22.48 0.70 8.55
CA GLN A 209 23.42 -0.43 8.57
C GLN A 209 22.93 -1.57 9.48
N PRO A 210 23.23 -2.85 9.17
CA PRO A 210 22.77 -3.98 9.96
C PRO A 210 23.20 -3.95 11.43
N GLY A 211 22.25 -3.72 12.34
CA GLY A 211 22.50 -3.73 13.79
C GLY A 211 23.31 -2.54 14.29
N GLN A 212 23.36 -1.45 13.54
CA GLN A 212 23.98 -0.18 13.94
C GLN A 212 22.93 0.94 13.89
N PRO A 213 23.13 2.04 14.64
CA PRO A 213 22.36 3.27 14.45
C PRO A 213 22.47 3.77 12.99
N TRP A 214 21.52 4.61 12.57
CA TRP A 214 21.63 5.28 11.27
C TRP A 214 22.89 6.14 11.21
N THR A 215 23.58 6.10 10.08
CA THR A 215 24.83 6.82 9.85
C THR A 215 24.70 7.78 8.67
N GLN A 216 25.63 8.74 8.56
CA GLN A 216 25.63 9.72 7.47
C GLN A 216 27.00 9.85 6.79
N PHE A 217 26.98 10.26 5.53
CA PHE A 217 28.12 10.72 4.73
C PHE A 217 27.83 12.11 4.19
N ASN A 218 28.80 13.03 4.27
CA ASN A 218 28.62 14.44 3.88
C ASN A 218 29.49 14.80 2.68
N PHE A 219 28.96 15.62 1.77
CA PHE A 219 29.65 16.17 0.61
C PHE A 219 29.29 17.65 0.44
N SER A 220 30.27 18.53 0.26
CA SER A 220 30.03 19.96 0.01
C SER A 220 30.08 20.23 -1.48
N LEU A 221 29.02 20.79 -2.08
CA LEU A 221 28.99 21.09 -3.51
C LEU A 221 29.94 22.22 -3.87
N ASP A 222 29.77 23.36 -3.20
CA ASP A 222 30.53 24.59 -3.39
C ASP A 222 30.63 25.33 -2.05
N SER A 223 31.64 26.18 -1.88
CA SER A 223 31.72 27.09 -0.74
C SER A 223 30.80 28.29 -0.95
N LEU A 224 29.97 28.64 0.05
CA LEU A 224 29.20 29.90 0.05
C LEU A 224 30.15 31.09 -0.12
N THR A 225 30.01 31.83 -1.23
CA THR A 225 30.81 33.04 -1.49
C THR A 225 30.01 34.32 -1.29
N ASP A 226 28.70 34.28 -1.52
CA ASP A 226 27.75 35.37 -1.30
C ASP A 226 26.44 34.86 -0.66
N SER A 227 25.70 35.75 -0.02
CA SER A 227 24.32 35.58 0.42
C SER A 227 23.37 35.10 -0.69
N GLY A 228 23.64 35.44 -1.94
CA GLY A 228 22.92 34.96 -3.11
C GLY A 228 23.10 33.47 -3.43
N ASP A 229 24.18 32.85 -2.92
CA ASP A 229 24.48 31.42 -3.11
C ASP A 229 23.64 30.51 -2.21
N VAL A 230 22.89 31.09 -1.26
CA VAL A 230 22.05 30.32 -0.32
C VAL A 230 20.93 29.65 -1.08
N LEU A 231 20.91 28.31 -1.04
CA LEU A 231 19.87 27.50 -1.63
C LEU A 231 18.55 27.71 -0.87
N THR A 232 17.46 27.74 -1.62
CA THR A 232 16.09 27.80 -1.08
C THR A 232 15.35 26.50 -1.36
N HIS A 233 15.51 25.93 -2.54
CA HIS A 233 14.81 24.72 -2.97
C HIS A 233 15.77 23.73 -3.62
N ALA A 234 15.51 22.44 -3.41
CA ALA A 234 16.14 21.38 -4.19
C ALA A 234 15.17 20.21 -4.40
N SER A 235 15.35 19.50 -5.49
CA SER A 235 14.58 18.30 -5.83
C SER A 235 15.49 17.25 -6.46
N PHE A 236 15.12 15.99 -6.29
CA PHE A 236 15.89 14.85 -6.78
C PHE A 236 15.02 13.92 -7.60
N CYS A 237 15.63 13.29 -8.60
CA CYS A 237 15.01 12.26 -9.43
C CYS A 237 15.97 11.08 -9.59
N GLN A 238 15.40 9.87 -9.61
CA GLN A 238 16.12 8.66 -9.97
C GLN A 238 16.42 8.63 -11.47
N ALA A 239 17.66 8.34 -11.84
CA ALA A 239 18.13 8.27 -13.24
C ALA A 239 18.97 7.01 -13.48
N ASN A 240 18.32 5.85 -13.54
CA ASN A 240 18.98 4.55 -13.65
C ASN A 240 20.08 4.38 -12.59
N GLN A 241 21.36 4.51 -12.97
CA GLN A 241 22.54 4.33 -12.11
C GLN A 241 22.99 5.57 -11.33
N HIS A 242 22.33 6.72 -11.50
CA HIS A 242 22.65 7.96 -10.79
C HIS A 242 21.38 8.67 -10.34
N LEU A 243 21.54 9.74 -9.56
CA LEU A 243 20.47 10.70 -9.26
C LEU A 243 20.71 11.97 -10.05
N VAL A 244 19.63 12.66 -10.42
CA VAL A 244 19.68 14.03 -10.93
C VAL A 244 19.09 14.93 -9.86
N MET A 245 19.78 16.04 -9.56
CA MET A 245 19.35 17.02 -8.57
C MET A 245 19.23 18.39 -9.23
N ALA A 246 18.08 19.03 -9.04
CA ALA A 246 17.86 20.44 -9.39
C ALA A 246 17.92 21.28 -8.10
N THR A 247 18.64 22.40 -8.12
CA THR A 247 18.68 23.35 -7.00
C THR A 247 18.33 24.76 -7.47
N TYR A 248 17.71 25.54 -6.58
CA TYR A 248 17.37 26.93 -6.82
C TYR A 248 17.82 27.79 -5.64
N ASP A 249 18.44 28.94 -5.93
CA ASP A 249 19.01 29.83 -4.92
C ASP A 249 18.31 31.18 -4.81
N SER A 250 18.72 31.96 -3.81
CA SER A 250 18.15 33.28 -3.51
C SER A 250 18.39 34.29 -4.64
N SER A 251 19.40 34.08 -5.48
CA SER A 251 19.69 34.86 -6.69
C SER A 251 18.89 34.41 -7.93
N LYS A 252 17.91 33.53 -7.76
CA LYS A 252 17.02 33.04 -8.83
C LYS A 252 17.76 32.22 -9.89
N ARG A 253 18.80 31.50 -9.47
CA ARG A 253 19.59 30.63 -10.35
C ARG A 253 19.17 29.18 -10.17
N LEU A 254 18.89 28.51 -11.28
CA LEU A 254 18.58 27.09 -11.32
C LEU A 254 19.85 26.32 -11.73
N ARG A 255 20.25 25.32 -10.94
CA ARG A 255 21.39 24.44 -11.25
C ARG A 255 20.95 23.00 -11.34
N LEU A 256 21.59 22.26 -12.23
CA LEU A 256 21.38 20.82 -12.42
C LEU A 256 22.66 20.05 -12.13
N TYR A 257 22.55 18.98 -11.34
CA TYR A 257 23.67 18.12 -10.97
C TYR A 257 23.35 16.65 -11.21
N LYS A 258 24.38 15.86 -11.51
CA LYS A 258 24.33 14.39 -11.48
C LYS A 258 25.10 13.88 -10.28
N ILE A 259 24.51 12.96 -9.51
CA ILE A 259 25.08 12.40 -8.29
C ILE A 259 25.23 10.90 -8.47
N MET A 260 26.46 10.41 -8.34
CA MET A 260 26.80 8.98 -8.35
C MET A 260 27.23 8.56 -6.94
N ILE A 261 26.68 7.45 -6.45
CA ILE A 261 26.98 6.90 -5.12
C ILE A 261 27.66 5.54 -5.29
N HIS A 262 28.89 5.44 -4.79
CA HIS A 262 29.64 4.20 -4.70
C HIS A 262 29.61 3.70 -3.27
N TRP A 263 28.81 2.66 -3.00
CA TRP A 263 28.57 2.18 -1.62
C TRP A 263 29.77 1.49 -0.94
N ASN A 264 30.75 1.02 -1.74
CA ASN A 264 31.93 0.28 -1.29
C ASN A 264 31.61 -0.76 -0.19
N SER A 265 30.76 -1.73 -0.53
CA SER A 265 30.35 -2.78 0.41
C SER A 265 31.47 -3.81 0.58
N ASN A 266 31.95 -3.99 1.81
CA ASN A 266 32.83 -5.11 2.13
C ASN A 266 31.96 -6.32 2.47
N THR A 267 31.85 -7.28 1.55
CA THR A 267 31.34 -8.62 1.87
C THR A 267 32.41 -9.33 2.68
N GLY A 268 32.25 -9.43 4.00
CA GLY A 268 33.24 -10.07 4.85
C GLY A 268 33.56 -11.48 4.36
N ASP A 269 34.85 -11.78 4.20
CA ASP A 269 35.34 -13.13 3.94
C ASP A 269 35.04 -14.04 5.15
N GLY A 270 33.90 -14.72 5.14
CA GLY A 270 33.52 -15.75 6.11
C GLY A 270 32.13 -15.57 6.72
N ASN A 271 31.46 -16.70 6.97
CA ASN A 271 30.04 -16.88 7.34
C ASN A 271 29.50 -16.12 8.58
N ASN A 272 30.24 -15.20 9.21
CA ASN A 272 29.81 -14.54 10.46
C ASN A 272 30.03 -13.01 10.52
N GLN A 273 30.56 -12.34 9.48
CA GLN A 273 30.65 -10.87 9.49
C GLN A 273 29.47 -10.23 8.76
N LYS A 274 28.78 -9.30 9.43
CA LYS A 274 27.70 -8.50 8.81
C LYS A 274 28.30 -7.53 7.78
N PRO A 275 27.68 -7.36 6.60
CA PRO A 275 28.18 -6.43 5.60
C PRO A 275 28.17 -4.99 6.14
N THR A 276 29.25 -4.26 5.90
CA THR A 276 29.41 -2.84 6.25
C THR A 276 29.52 -2.00 4.97
N LEU A 277 29.05 -0.75 5.05
CA LEU A 277 29.06 0.18 3.92
C LEU A 277 29.99 1.36 4.21
N ASN A 278 30.72 1.79 3.19
CA ASN A 278 31.57 2.99 3.24
C ASN A 278 31.35 3.85 1.98
N PRO A 279 30.19 4.54 1.91
CA PRO A 279 29.80 5.21 0.68
C PRO A 279 30.74 6.37 0.32
N GLN A 280 30.95 6.56 -0.97
CA GLN A 280 31.59 7.71 -1.58
C GLN A 280 30.66 8.32 -2.63
N MET A 281 30.71 9.64 -2.77
CA MET A 281 29.85 10.38 -3.69
C MET A 281 30.69 11.15 -4.70
N ALA A 282 30.28 11.10 -5.97
CA ALA A 282 30.80 11.95 -7.02
C ALA A 282 29.65 12.80 -7.57
N VAL A 283 29.83 14.12 -7.56
CA VAL A 283 28.83 15.07 -8.04
C VAL A 283 29.37 15.83 -9.24
N LEU A 284 28.59 15.87 -10.33
CA LEU A 284 28.91 16.58 -11.56
C LEU A 284 27.89 17.69 -11.79
N HIS A 285 28.35 18.94 -11.88
CA HIS A 285 27.52 20.06 -12.32
C HIS A 285 27.25 19.93 -13.83
N VAL A 286 25.98 19.92 -14.21
CA VAL A 286 25.53 19.77 -15.60
C VAL A 286 25.28 21.14 -16.23
N GLU A 287 24.53 22.00 -15.54
CA GLU A 287 24.07 23.27 -16.11
C GLU A 287 23.65 24.27 -15.05
N LEU A 288 23.77 25.55 -15.41
CA LEU A 288 23.35 26.72 -14.64
C LEU A 288 22.50 27.63 -15.55
N LEU A 289 21.32 28.01 -15.08
CA LEU A 289 20.48 29.04 -15.69
C LEU A 289 20.27 30.18 -14.70
N ASP A 290 20.48 31.42 -15.15
CA ASP A 290 20.23 32.63 -14.38
C ASP A 290 18.83 33.20 -14.63
N GLN A 291 18.34 34.01 -13.71
CA GLN A 291 17.04 34.71 -13.82
C GLN A 291 15.86 33.78 -14.12
N CYS A 292 15.82 32.61 -13.47
CA CYS A 292 14.75 31.64 -13.61
C CYS A 292 13.48 32.10 -12.87
N VAL A 293 12.72 32.98 -13.51
CA VAL A 293 11.44 33.51 -13.01
C VAL A 293 10.33 33.32 -14.04
N PRO A 294 9.04 33.41 -13.64
CA PRO A 294 7.94 33.41 -14.58
C PRO A 294 8.10 34.52 -15.62
N GLN A 295 7.84 34.18 -16.88
CA GLN A 295 7.96 35.10 -18.02
C GLN A 295 6.59 35.61 -18.50
N SER A 296 5.51 34.98 -18.04
CA SER A 296 4.13 35.30 -18.44
C SER A 296 3.41 36.15 -17.37
N SER A 297 2.85 37.29 -17.80
CA SER A 297 1.98 38.25 -17.08
C SER A 297 2.66 39.40 -16.32
N GLU A 298 2.01 40.56 -16.33
CA GLU A 298 2.31 41.71 -15.43
C GLU A 298 2.29 41.31 -13.95
N ARG A 299 1.58 40.22 -13.61
CA ARG A 299 1.44 39.67 -12.27
C ARG A 299 2.63 38.78 -11.86
N ALA A 300 3.51 38.39 -12.78
CA ALA A 300 4.69 37.55 -12.49
C ALA A 300 5.58 38.13 -11.39
N ALA A 301 5.62 39.46 -11.24
CA ALA A 301 6.45 40.13 -10.24
C ALA A 301 6.06 39.80 -8.79
N SER A 302 4.80 39.45 -8.52
CA SER A 302 4.32 39.12 -7.17
C SER A 302 4.39 37.63 -6.83
N ALA A 303 4.80 36.77 -7.77
CA ALA A 303 4.90 35.32 -7.57
C ALA A 303 6.33 34.92 -7.18
N ARG A 304 6.47 34.04 -6.19
CA ARG A 304 7.77 33.51 -5.73
C ARG A 304 7.76 32.00 -5.77
N LEU A 305 8.93 31.39 -5.93
CA LEU A 305 9.06 29.93 -6.00
C LEU A 305 8.54 29.32 -4.70
N SER A 306 7.56 28.42 -4.80
CA SER A 306 6.97 27.72 -3.66
C SER A 306 7.18 26.20 -3.72
N SER A 307 7.55 25.66 -4.89
CA SER A 307 7.82 24.23 -5.07
C SER A 307 8.70 24.01 -6.29
N LEU A 308 9.63 23.05 -6.18
CA LEU A 308 10.56 22.65 -7.24
C LEU A 308 10.56 21.12 -7.33
N HIS A 309 10.38 20.59 -8.54
CA HIS A 309 10.38 19.17 -8.83
C HIS A 309 11.26 18.87 -10.05
N ILE A 310 11.83 17.67 -10.08
CA ILE A 310 12.48 17.12 -11.26
C ILE A 310 12.00 15.68 -11.45
N GLU A 311 11.63 15.34 -12.68
CA GLU A 311 10.98 14.07 -13.01
C GLU A 311 11.41 13.60 -14.41
N PRO A 312 11.43 12.29 -14.72
CA PRO A 312 11.62 11.83 -16.09
C PRO A 312 10.38 12.17 -16.93
N ILE A 313 10.55 12.55 -18.21
CA ILE A 313 9.45 12.95 -19.11
C ILE A 313 8.41 11.84 -19.27
N SER A 314 8.89 10.60 -19.38
CA SER A 314 8.06 9.42 -19.55
C SER A 314 8.75 8.22 -18.93
N GLN A 315 7.97 7.30 -18.36
CA GLN A 315 8.48 6.09 -17.73
C GLN A 315 8.92 5.03 -18.76
N ALA A 316 8.50 5.17 -20.02
CA ALA A 316 8.76 4.22 -21.09
C ALA A 316 10.04 4.51 -21.90
N ILE A 317 10.60 5.71 -21.77
CA ILE A 317 11.83 6.12 -22.46
C ILE A 317 13.00 5.77 -21.54
N GLU A 318 14.13 5.31 -22.08
CA GLU A 318 15.37 5.21 -21.32
C GLU A 318 15.58 6.53 -20.56
N ASN A 319 15.53 6.50 -19.22
CA ASN A 319 15.52 7.65 -18.29
C ASN A 319 16.70 8.63 -18.52
N SER A 320 16.68 9.35 -19.64
CA SER A 320 17.76 10.18 -20.15
C SER A 320 17.30 11.62 -20.37
N THR A 321 15.97 11.83 -20.40
CA THR A 321 15.31 13.12 -20.52
C THR A 321 14.50 13.42 -19.26
N PHE A 322 14.70 14.61 -18.70
CA PHE A 322 14.12 15.04 -17.43
C PHE A 322 13.45 16.40 -17.61
N THR A 323 12.36 16.63 -16.91
CA THR A 323 11.70 17.93 -16.81
C THR A 323 11.86 18.47 -15.41
N VAL A 324 12.40 19.68 -15.31
CA VAL A 324 12.32 20.50 -14.09
C VAL A 324 10.99 21.25 -14.12
N VAL A 325 10.21 21.13 -13.05
CA VAL A 325 8.92 21.83 -12.88
C VAL A 325 9.04 22.72 -11.65
N ALA A 326 8.81 24.01 -11.82
CA ALA A 326 8.80 25.00 -10.75
C ALA A 326 7.41 25.62 -10.64
N VAL A 327 6.87 25.70 -9.43
CA VAL A 327 5.60 26.38 -9.13
C VAL A 327 5.93 27.68 -8.42
N PHE A 328 5.54 28.79 -9.02
CA PHE A 328 5.63 30.12 -8.44
C PHE A 328 4.25 30.54 -7.96
N THR A 329 4.09 30.84 -6.67
CA THR A 329 2.80 31.16 -6.08
C THR A 329 2.78 32.60 -5.58
N SER A 330 1.62 33.25 -5.69
CA SER A 330 1.38 34.55 -5.10
C SER A 330 0.22 34.43 -4.12
N ALA A 331 0.42 34.98 -2.93
CA ALA A 331 -0.61 35.15 -1.91
C ALA A 331 -0.82 36.63 -1.56
N ALA A 332 -0.44 37.54 -2.48
CA ALA A 332 -0.52 38.98 -2.26
C ALA A 332 -1.97 39.40 -1.95
N GLN A 333 -2.15 40.11 -0.84
CA GLN A 333 -3.47 40.62 -0.42
C GLN A 333 -3.94 41.78 -1.31
N ASP A 334 -3.01 42.51 -1.94
CA ASP A 334 -3.33 43.69 -2.75
C ASP A 334 -3.39 43.38 -4.25
N HIS A 335 -4.54 43.69 -4.86
CA HIS A 335 -4.89 43.78 -6.29
C HIS A 335 -4.65 42.57 -7.22
N GLY A 336 -3.92 41.53 -6.80
CA GLY A 336 -3.55 40.37 -7.65
C GLY A 336 -4.28 39.05 -7.36
N GLY A 337 -4.81 38.86 -6.15
CA GLY A 337 -5.43 37.61 -5.71
C GLY A 337 -4.44 36.46 -5.50
N LYS A 338 -4.96 35.29 -5.07
CA LYS A 338 -4.18 34.05 -4.92
C LYS A 338 -4.05 33.37 -6.30
N PHE A 339 -2.84 33.12 -6.78
CA PHE A 339 -2.62 32.46 -8.07
C PHE A 339 -1.26 31.74 -8.10
N SER A 340 -1.06 30.87 -9.10
CA SER A 340 0.22 30.19 -9.33
C SER A 340 0.61 30.18 -10.81
N ILE A 341 1.91 30.16 -11.09
CA ILE A 341 2.49 30.02 -12.42
C ILE A 341 3.41 28.81 -12.40
N ILE A 342 3.18 27.86 -13.31
CA ILE A 342 3.98 26.64 -13.46
C ILE A 342 4.95 26.87 -14.60
N SER A 343 6.23 26.87 -14.27
CA SER A 343 7.36 27.01 -15.18
C SER A 343 8.05 25.68 -15.39
N ARG A 344 8.49 25.38 -16.63
CA ARG A 344 9.11 24.10 -16.97
C ARG A 344 10.38 24.25 -17.81
N TRP A 345 11.31 23.33 -17.61
CA TRP A 345 12.51 23.18 -18.43
C TRP A 345 12.77 21.71 -18.72
N GLU A 346 13.11 21.37 -19.95
CA GLU A 346 13.46 20.00 -20.34
C GLU A 346 14.95 19.86 -20.61
N LEU A 347 15.55 18.79 -20.09
CA LEU A 347 16.93 18.44 -20.40
C LEU A 347 17.00 17.79 -21.78
N GLN A 348 17.60 18.49 -22.74
CA GLN A 348 17.78 18.07 -24.12
C GLN A 348 19.28 18.01 -24.47
N GLN A 349 19.66 17.18 -25.44
CA GLN A 349 21.02 17.24 -26.00
C GLN A 349 21.10 18.38 -27.02
N ALA A 350 22.13 19.21 -26.90
CA ALA A 350 22.41 20.32 -27.80
C ALA A 350 23.80 20.17 -28.41
N ASP A 351 23.90 20.53 -29.70
CA ASP A 351 25.18 20.60 -30.40
C ASP A 351 26.05 21.72 -29.83
N THR A 352 27.35 21.46 -29.72
CA THR A 352 28.33 22.37 -29.14
C THR A 352 28.74 23.46 -30.11
N THR A 353 27.86 24.42 -30.41
CA THR A 353 28.23 25.57 -31.23
C THR A 353 29.01 26.61 -30.42
N LEU A 354 30.18 27.01 -30.91
CA LEU A 354 30.91 28.18 -30.37
C LEU A 354 30.00 29.41 -30.38
N HIS A 355 30.01 30.16 -29.27
CA HIS A 355 29.28 31.43 -29.15
C HIS A 355 29.71 32.39 -30.28
N ASP A 356 28.78 33.18 -30.81
CA ASP A 356 29.01 34.01 -32.01
C ASP A 356 30.23 34.93 -31.90
N SER A 357 30.52 35.41 -30.68
CA SER A 357 31.70 36.22 -30.37
C SER A 357 33.05 35.53 -30.64
N PHE A 358 33.09 34.20 -30.74
CA PHE A 358 34.31 33.42 -31.02
C PHE A 358 34.40 32.95 -32.47
N LYS A 359 33.35 33.15 -33.29
CA LYS A 359 33.36 32.77 -34.72
C LYS A 359 34.39 33.55 -35.55
N GLY A 360 34.87 34.70 -35.05
CA GLY A 360 35.90 35.52 -35.68
C GLY A 360 37.36 35.12 -35.40
N LEU A 361 37.60 34.12 -34.54
CA LEU A 361 38.96 33.66 -34.23
C LEU A 361 39.43 32.65 -35.29
N LYS A 362 40.62 32.90 -35.88
CA LYS A 362 41.21 31.98 -36.87
C LYS A 362 41.52 30.63 -36.22
N PRO A 363 41.07 29.50 -36.78
CA PRO A 363 41.37 28.18 -36.23
C PRO A 363 42.87 27.89 -36.33
N THR A 364 43.52 27.65 -35.19
CA THR A 364 44.88 27.10 -35.14
C THR A 364 44.83 25.65 -35.63
N ALA A 365 45.86 25.20 -36.36
CA ALA A 365 45.90 23.96 -37.14
C ALA A 365 45.85 22.61 -36.36
N ALA A 366 45.33 22.60 -35.13
CA ALA A 366 44.97 21.38 -34.43
C ALA A 366 43.48 21.10 -34.69
N GLN A 367 43.17 19.99 -35.37
CA GLN A 367 41.79 19.51 -35.51
C GLN A 367 41.13 19.47 -34.11
N PRO A 368 39.99 20.17 -33.89
CA PRO A 368 39.24 19.97 -32.66
C PRO A 368 38.76 18.52 -32.63
N ALA A 369 39.02 17.83 -31.52
CA ALA A 369 38.35 16.56 -31.24
C ALA A 369 36.84 16.76 -31.44
N ALA A 370 36.17 15.79 -32.08
CA ALA A 370 34.73 15.85 -32.38
C ALA A 370 33.98 16.38 -31.14
N GLN A 371 33.32 17.52 -31.30
CA GLN A 371 32.66 18.20 -30.18
C GLN A 371 31.53 17.30 -29.67
N LYS A 372 31.64 16.87 -28.42
CA LYS A 372 30.61 16.01 -27.81
C LYS A 372 29.35 16.86 -27.56
N PRO A 373 28.15 16.32 -27.85
CA PRO A 373 26.90 16.99 -27.51
C PRO A 373 26.84 17.26 -26.00
N VAL A 374 26.31 18.42 -25.62
CA VAL A 374 26.18 18.87 -24.23
C VAL A 374 24.70 18.85 -23.85
N GLN A 375 24.38 18.47 -22.62
CA GLN A 375 23.01 18.52 -22.14
C GLN A 375 22.68 19.96 -21.70
N ARG A 376 21.55 20.47 -22.18
CA ARG A 376 21.03 21.81 -21.87
C ARG A 376 19.56 21.79 -21.51
N LEU A 377 19.14 22.71 -20.66
CA LEU A 377 17.80 22.90 -20.14
C LEU A 377 17.09 23.88 -21.05
N HIS A 378 16.14 23.37 -21.82
CA HIS A 378 15.30 24.18 -22.67
C HIS A 378 14.03 24.59 -21.92
N ARG A 379 13.84 25.89 -21.71
CA ARG A 379 12.62 26.44 -21.10
C ARG A 379 11.40 26.25 -22.02
N LEU A 380 10.29 25.83 -21.42
CA LEU A 380 8.99 25.69 -22.06
C LEU A 380 8.04 26.84 -21.65
N GLU A 381 6.88 26.89 -22.28
CA GLU A 381 5.82 27.86 -21.96
C GLU A 381 5.29 27.68 -20.53
N ASP A 382 5.07 28.82 -19.87
CA ASP A 382 4.45 28.92 -18.55
C ASP A 382 2.97 28.58 -18.61
N VAL A 383 2.48 27.92 -17.56
CA VAL A 383 1.05 27.66 -17.37
C VAL A 383 0.55 28.48 -16.18
N PHE A 384 -0.44 29.34 -16.43
CA PHE A 384 -1.08 30.14 -15.40
C PHE A 384 -2.24 29.37 -14.75
N SER A 385 -2.34 29.44 -13.42
CA SER A 385 -3.47 28.93 -12.62
C SER A 385 -4.01 30.05 -11.75
N GLN A 386 -5.34 30.22 -11.76
CA GLN A 386 -6.05 31.20 -10.92
C GLN A 386 -6.14 30.77 -9.44
N LYS A 387 -5.48 29.67 -9.06
CA LYS A 387 -5.50 29.12 -7.70
C LYS A 387 -4.09 29.07 -7.15
N ALA A 388 -3.95 29.22 -5.83
CA ALA A 388 -2.69 28.95 -5.15
C ALA A 388 -2.47 27.43 -5.05
N ILE A 389 -1.46 26.92 -5.75
CA ILE A 389 -1.04 25.52 -5.70
C ILE A 389 -0.23 25.29 -4.43
N LEU A 390 -0.68 24.36 -3.60
CA LEU A 390 -0.08 24.04 -2.30
C LEU A 390 0.80 22.78 -2.33
N ALA A 391 0.47 21.84 -3.21
CA ALA A 391 1.24 20.62 -3.41
C ALA A 391 1.31 20.21 -4.88
N LEU A 392 2.47 19.67 -5.27
CA LEU A 392 2.71 19.01 -6.55
C LEU A 392 3.14 17.58 -6.25
N GLN A 393 2.40 16.60 -6.78
CA GLN A 393 2.77 15.20 -6.69
C GLN A 393 2.80 14.58 -8.09
N SER A 394 3.83 13.77 -8.33
CA SER A 394 3.98 12.95 -9.51
C SER A 394 3.53 11.52 -9.19
N ASN A 395 2.86 10.86 -10.13
CA ASN A 395 2.57 9.44 -9.97
C ASN A 395 3.77 8.62 -10.48
N VAL A 396 4.20 7.62 -9.70
CA VAL A 396 5.35 6.76 -10.04
C VAL A 396 5.00 5.75 -11.15
N TYR A 397 3.72 5.55 -11.47
CA TYR A 397 3.25 4.58 -12.47
C TYR A 397 2.27 5.16 -13.51
N HIS A 398 1.82 6.41 -13.34
CA HIS A 398 1.17 7.16 -14.41
C HIS A 398 2.04 8.30 -14.88
N ASN A 399 1.92 8.64 -16.15
CA ASN A 399 2.62 9.80 -16.69
C ASN A 399 1.87 11.11 -16.41
N THR A 400 1.57 11.37 -15.13
CA THR A 400 0.72 12.48 -14.70
C THR A 400 1.34 13.30 -13.56
N PHE A 401 1.06 14.60 -13.59
CA PHE A 401 1.23 15.52 -12.47
C PHE A 401 -0.13 15.82 -11.83
N ALA A 402 -0.17 15.90 -10.51
CA ALA A 402 -1.31 16.36 -9.73
C ALA A 402 -0.95 17.66 -9.02
N PHE A 403 -1.68 18.73 -9.31
CA PHE A 403 -1.55 20.05 -8.70
C PHE A 403 -2.71 20.27 -7.75
N ALA A 404 -2.45 20.19 -6.45
CA ALA A 404 -3.45 20.38 -5.41
C ALA A 404 -3.48 21.85 -4.96
N ALA A 405 -4.66 22.46 -4.96
CA ALA A 405 -4.85 23.88 -4.74
C ALA A 405 -5.42 24.19 -3.34
N SER A 406 -5.38 25.48 -2.96
CA SER A 406 -5.87 25.96 -1.66
C SER A 406 -7.37 25.82 -1.43
N ASP A 407 -8.14 25.60 -2.50
CA ASP A 407 -9.58 25.32 -2.44
C ASP A 407 -9.86 23.80 -2.40
N GLY A 408 -8.86 22.96 -2.11
CA GLY A 408 -8.99 21.51 -1.99
C GLY A 408 -9.10 20.75 -3.32
N THR A 409 -9.26 21.46 -4.45
CA THR A 409 -9.33 20.83 -5.76
C THR A 409 -7.97 20.34 -6.24
N VAL A 410 -7.97 19.36 -7.14
CA VAL A 410 -6.75 18.77 -7.71
C VAL A 410 -6.85 18.78 -9.22
N GLU A 411 -5.91 19.45 -9.87
CA GLU A 411 -5.79 19.47 -11.33
C GLU A 411 -4.76 18.45 -11.80
N PHE A 412 -5.20 17.50 -12.62
CA PHE A 412 -4.34 16.49 -13.20
C PHE A 412 -3.86 16.91 -14.59
N ARG A 413 -2.57 16.77 -14.88
CA ARG A 413 -1.98 17.07 -16.19
C ARG A 413 -1.10 15.93 -16.68
N SER A 414 -1.09 15.73 -18.01
CA SER A 414 -0.10 14.87 -18.65
C SER A 414 1.31 15.41 -18.42
N ARG A 415 2.28 14.55 -18.08
CA ARG A 415 3.68 14.98 -17.91
C ARG A 415 4.35 15.32 -19.24
N GLU A 416 3.98 14.62 -20.31
CA GLU A 416 4.51 14.84 -21.66
C GLU A 416 3.96 16.12 -22.28
N THR A 417 2.64 16.29 -22.29
CA THR A 417 2.00 17.40 -23.02
C THR A 417 1.60 18.57 -22.15
N MET A 418 1.57 18.38 -20.81
CA MET A 418 1.09 19.36 -19.85
C MET A 418 -0.37 19.79 -20.01
N GLN A 419 -1.13 19.06 -20.82
CA GLN A 419 -2.56 19.27 -20.98
C GLN A 419 -3.32 18.75 -19.77
N ILE A 420 -4.41 19.45 -19.41
CA ILE A 420 -5.30 19.04 -18.33
C ILE A 420 -6.01 17.75 -18.73
N ILE A 421 -6.08 16.80 -17.81
CA ILE A 421 -6.77 15.52 -17.94
C ILE A 421 -8.19 15.74 -17.39
N LEU A 422 -9.17 15.67 -18.28
CA LEU A 422 -10.58 15.90 -17.98
C LEU A 422 -11.40 14.67 -18.37
N ALA A 423 -12.59 14.55 -17.79
CA ALA A 423 -13.52 13.51 -18.20
C ALA A 423 -13.90 13.68 -19.68
N ASP A 424 -13.71 12.63 -20.48
CA ASP A 424 -14.04 12.62 -21.92
C ASP A 424 -15.34 11.90 -22.23
N GLY A 425 -15.90 11.15 -21.26
CA GLY A 425 -17.10 10.35 -21.44
C GLY A 425 -16.91 9.10 -22.31
N ASP A 426 -15.66 8.68 -22.57
CA ASP A 426 -15.40 7.47 -23.35
C ASP A 426 -15.71 6.22 -22.52
N THR A 427 -16.77 5.52 -22.91
CA THR A 427 -17.22 4.29 -22.26
C THR A 427 -16.51 3.03 -22.77
N ASN A 428 -15.68 3.14 -23.81
CA ASN A 428 -14.93 2.03 -24.38
C ASN A 428 -13.47 2.01 -23.91
N LYS A 429 -13.07 2.96 -23.06
CA LYS A 429 -11.70 3.08 -22.58
C LYS A 429 -11.65 3.47 -21.11
N ALA A 430 -10.86 2.73 -20.32
CA ALA A 430 -10.55 3.07 -18.95
C ALA A 430 -9.07 3.45 -18.84
N THR A 431 -8.80 4.70 -18.53
CA THR A 431 -7.44 5.25 -18.39
C THR A 431 -7.19 5.59 -16.92
N SER A 432 -7.19 6.87 -16.56
CA SER A 432 -7.02 7.37 -15.19
C SER A 432 -8.36 7.74 -14.57
N LEU A 433 -8.39 7.81 -13.24
CA LEU A 433 -9.57 8.26 -12.49
C LEU A 433 -10.14 9.60 -13.00
N PRO A 434 -9.36 10.69 -13.18
CA PRO A 434 -9.92 11.95 -13.68
C PRO A 434 -10.54 11.85 -15.08
N GLN A 435 -9.94 11.08 -15.98
CA GLN A 435 -10.49 10.88 -17.33
C GLN A 435 -11.80 10.08 -17.29
N ASN A 436 -11.96 9.16 -16.34
CA ASN A 436 -13.16 8.35 -16.16
C ASN A 436 -14.15 8.96 -15.12
N GLY A 437 -14.10 10.27 -14.91
CA GLY A 437 -15.16 11.02 -14.21
C GLY A 437 -14.98 11.18 -12.70
N PHE A 438 -13.78 10.94 -12.14
CA PHE A 438 -13.49 11.21 -10.73
C PHE A 438 -12.86 12.59 -10.51
N SER A 439 -13.33 13.35 -9.54
CA SER A 439 -12.77 14.68 -9.24
C SER A 439 -12.84 15.04 -7.76
N PHE A 440 -11.92 15.89 -7.31
CA PHE A 440 -11.91 16.42 -5.94
C PHE A 440 -12.80 17.65 -5.86
N MET A 441 -13.79 17.63 -4.96
CA MET A 441 -14.71 18.74 -4.78
C MET A 441 -14.02 19.91 -4.09
N ALA A 442 -14.57 21.12 -4.23
CA ALA A 442 -14.00 22.29 -3.57
C ALA A 442 -14.19 22.19 -2.04
N SER A 443 -13.10 22.35 -1.29
CA SER A 443 -13.06 22.43 0.16
C SER A 443 -11.83 23.23 0.58
N ASP A 444 -12.03 24.42 1.15
CA ASP A 444 -10.93 25.29 1.57
C ASP A 444 -9.95 24.57 2.51
N CYS A 445 -8.65 24.74 2.25
CA CYS A 445 -7.59 24.10 3.01
C CYS A 445 -6.33 24.97 3.11
N ILE A 446 -5.66 24.88 4.26
CA ILE A 446 -4.34 25.49 4.50
C ILE A 446 -3.22 24.58 3.97
N ASP A 447 -3.41 23.26 4.05
CA ASP A 447 -2.44 22.27 3.60
C ASP A 447 -3.17 21.07 3.01
N ILE A 448 -2.57 20.41 2.03
CA ILE A 448 -3.15 19.27 1.31
C ILE A 448 -2.07 18.26 0.96
N SER A 449 -2.35 16.97 1.16
CA SER A 449 -1.46 15.87 0.77
C SER A 449 -2.27 14.77 0.10
N LEU A 450 -1.86 14.37 -1.10
CA LEU A 450 -2.53 13.33 -1.87
C LEU A 450 -2.06 11.95 -1.42
N SER A 451 -2.95 10.98 -1.50
CA SER A 451 -2.61 9.59 -1.30
C SER A 451 -1.71 9.08 -2.44
N PRO A 452 -0.96 7.99 -2.24
CA PRO A 452 -0.12 7.39 -3.28
C PRO A 452 -0.87 6.96 -4.55
N SER A 453 -2.16 6.64 -4.44
CA SER A 453 -3.04 6.35 -5.59
C SER A 453 -3.63 7.60 -6.24
N MET A 454 -3.47 8.77 -5.62
CA MET A 454 -4.11 10.03 -6.00
C MET A 454 -5.63 9.98 -6.00
N ALA A 455 -6.21 8.98 -5.34
CA ALA A 455 -7.65 8.74 -5.29
C ALA A 455 -8.30 9.42 -4.07
N ALA A 456 -7.50 9.74 -3.06
CA ALA A 456 -7.89 10.52 -1.89
C ALA A 456 -6.83 11.58 -1.55
N SER A 457 -7.21 12.56 -0.74
CA SER A 457 -6.31 13.54 -0.14
C SER A 457 -6.69 13.79 1.31
N ILE A 458 -5.72 14.20 2.11
CA ILE A 458 -5.97 14.78 3.42
C ILE A 458 -5.82 16.28 3.28
N ILE A 459 -6.76 17.02 3.85
CA ILE A 459 -6.71 18.47 3.96
C ILE A 459 -6.63 18.90 5.43
N THR A 460 -5.86 19.95 5.70
CA THR A 460 -5.95 20.71 6.94
C THR A 460 -6.85 21.92 6.69
N LYS A 461 -7.96 22.00 7.40
CA LYS A 461 -8.92 23.12 7.32
C LYS A 461 -8.39 24.37 8.02
N PRO A 462 -9.00 25.54 7.77
CA PRO A 462 -8.63 26.78 8.45
C PRO A 462 -8.69 26.73 9.97
N ASP A 463 -9.63 25.96 10.53
CA ASP A 463 -9.77 25.71 11.97
C ASP A 463 -8.69 24.77 12.55
N GLY A 464 -7.77 24.28 11.73
CA GLY A 464 -6.70 23.35 12.10
C GLY A 464 -7.13 21.88 12.11
N THR A 465 -8.40 21.57 11.87
CA THR A 465 -8.89 20.19 11.81
C THR A 465 -8.42 19.50 10.54
N ILE A 466 -8.24 18.19 10.62
CA ILE A 466 -7.90 17.36 9.47
C ILE A 466 -9.16 16.66 8.95
N GLN A 467 -9.32 16.64 7.63
CA GLN A 467 -10.38 15.90 6.96
C GLN A 467 -9.83 14.98 5.86
N LEU A 468 -10.41 13.78 5.76
CA LEU A 468 -10.31 12.92 4.59
C LEU A 468 -11.17 13.48 3.45
N HIS A 469 -10.55 13.72 2.30
CA HIS A 469 -11.16 14.32 1.13
C HIS A 469 -10.97 13.38 -0.06
N ASN A 470 -11.99 12.60 -0.40
CA ASN A 470 -11.92 11.61 -1.48
C ASN A 470 -12.28 12.25 -2.83
N ALA A 471 -11.72 11.71 -3.92
CA ALA A 471 -12.27 12.01 -5.24
C ALA A 471 -13.68 11.40 -5.35
N GLU A 472 -14.60 12.17 -5.90
CA GLU A 472 -16.00 11.79 -6.09
C GLU A 472 -16.26 11.46 -7.56
N TYR A 473 -17.08 10.44 -7.79
CA TYR A 473 -17.54 10.11 -9.13
C TYR A 473 -18.65 11.07 -9.56
N LEU A 474 -18.35 11.91 -10.55
CA LEU A 474 -19.19 13.05 -10.95
C LEU A 474 -20.56 12.65 -11.52
N HIS A 475 -20.70 11.43 -12.04
CA HIS A 475 -21.98 10.93 -12.55
C HIS A 475 -22.83 10.28 -11.45
N GLY A 476 -22.29 10.15 -10.24
CA GLY A 476 -22.97 9.55 -9.09
C GLY A 476 -23.03 8.03 -9.16
N TRP A 477 -23.01 7.40 -8.00
CA TRP A 477 -23.20 5.94 -7.87
C TRP A 477 -24.66 5.55 -7.66
N LYS A 478 -25.50 6.54 -7.32
CA LYS A 478 -26.91 6.32 -7.01
C LYS A 478 -27.61 5.87 -8.28
N ASP A 479 -28.26 4.72 -8.21
CA ASP A 479 -28.97 4.05 -9.32
C ASP A 479 -28.08 3.45 -10.43
N ALA A 480 -26.75 3.55 -10.33
CA ALA A 480 -25.81 2.94 -11.27
C ALA A 480 -25.86 1.41 -11.20
N LYS A 481 -25.97 0.77 -12.37
CA LYS A 481 -26.12 -0.68 -12.54
C LYS A 481 -25.13 -1.22 -13.58
N GLU A 482 -25.11 -2.54 -13.79
CA GLU A 482 -24.21 -3.15 -14.78
C GLU A 482 -24.41 -2.61 -16.20
N ASP A 483 -25.63 -2.23 -16.58
CA ASP A 483 -25.96 -1.71 -17.91
C ASP A 483 -25.54 -0.24 -18.12
N ASP A 484 -25.10 0.45 -17.07
CA ASP A 484 -24.53 1.79 -17.17
C ASP A 484 -23.07 1.71 -17.63
N ASP A 485 -22.85 2.02 -18.90
CA ASP A 485 -21.55 2.02 -19.56
C ASP A 485 -20.53 2.99 -18.91
N LEU A 486 -20.99 4.14 -18.36
CA LEU A 486 -20.11 5.08 -17.67
C LEU A 486 -19.70 4.52 -16.31
N ALA A 487 -20.63 3.93 -15.57
CA ALA A 487 -20.35 3.28 -14.29
C ALA A 487 -19.42 2.07 -14.47
N GLN A 488 -19.59 1.29 -15.55
CA GLN A 488 -18.67 0.22 -15.91
C GLN A 488 -17.25 0.74 -16.13
N ALA A 489 -17.08 1.78 -16.95
CA ALA A 489 -15.77 2.37 -17.23
C ALA A 489 -15.11 2.93 -15.95
N ALA A 490 -15.89 3.56 -15.07
CA ALA A 490 -15.42 4.05 -13.77
C ALA A 490 -14.95 2.92 -12.85
N VAL A 491 -15.71 1.82 -12.75
CA VAL A 491 -15.34 0.63 -11.98
C VAL A 491 -14.09 -0.04 -12.54
N VAL A 492 -13.95 -0.13 -13.86
CA VAL A 492 -12.76 -0.68 -14.52
C VAL A 492 -11.55 0.20 -14.25
N SER A 493 -11.71 1.53 -14.24
CA SER A 493 -10.65 2.47 -13.89
C SER A 493 -10.18 2.29 -12.43
N LEU A 494 -11.10 2.16 -11.47
CA LEU A 494 -10.77 1.84 -10.08
C LEU A 494 -10.05 0.48 -9.95
N ALA A 495 -10.52 -0.54 -10.65
CA ALA A 495 -9.91 -1.87 -10.65
C ALA A 495 -8.49 -1.83 -11.23
N ARG A 496 -8.28 -1.02 -12.28
CA ARG A 496 -6.98 -0.77 -12.89
C ARG A 496 -6.03 -0.11 -11.89
N GLU A 497 -6.46 0.96 -11.22
CA GLU A 497 -5.64 1.62 -10.19
C GLU A 497 -5.27 0.68 -9.05
N LEU A 498 -6.23 -0.11 -8.55
CA LEU A 498 -5.98 -1.10 -7.50
C LEU A 498 -4.99 -2.18 -7.98
N GLY A 499 -5.11 -2.63 -9.22
CA GLY A 499 -4.17 -3.54 -9.87
C GLY A 499 -2.75 -2.97 -9.89
N ILE A 500 -2.59 -1.70 -10.24
CA ILE A 500 -1.29 -1.04 -10.27
C ILE A 500 -0.66 -0.96 -8.87
N VAL A 501 -1.36 -0.38 -7.89
CA VAL A 501 -0.80 -0.28 -6.52
C VAL A 501 -0.56 -1.67 -5.90
N THR A 502 -1.28 -2.70 -6.34
CA THR A 502 -1.04 -4.09 -5.95
C THR A 502 0.28 -4.63 -6.49
N CYS A 503 0.61 -4.37 -7.77
CA CYS A 503 1.90 -4.72 -8.35
C CYS A 503 3.08 -3.97 -7.69
N TYR A 504 2.85 -2.73 -7.25
CA TYR A 504 3.85 -1.91 -6.53
C TYR A 504 3.86 -2.14 -5.00
N GLN A 505 3.01 -3.04 -4.49
CA GLN A 505 2.88 -3.35 -3.06
C GLN A 505 2.51 -2.14 -2.17
N ILE A 506 1.89 -1.10 -2.74
CA ILE A 506 1.44 0.11 -2.05
C ILE A 506 0.06 -0.14 -1.40
N GLY A 507 -0.24 0.47 -0.27
CA GLY A 507 -1.58 0.40 0.34
C GLY A 507 -2.67 0.92 -0.62
N PHE A 508 -3.83 0.28 -0.62
CA PHE A 508 -4.97 0.59 -1.50
C PHE A 508 -6.26 0.93 -0.73
N ASP A 509 -6.13 1.22 0.56
CA ASP A 509 -7.27 1.50 1.46
C ASP A 509 -8.00 2.79 1.07
N ASP A 510 -7.28 3.75 0.48
CA ASP A 510 -7.80 4.96 -0.13
C ASP A 510 -8.73 4.68 -1.33
N LEU A 511 -8.32 3.79 -2.24
CA LEU A 511 -9.17 3.37 -3.37
C LEU A 511 -10.44 2.67 -2.89
N LEU A 512 -10.33 1.80 -1.87
CA LEU A 512 -11.50 1.15 -1.28
C LEU A 512 -12.44 2.13 -0.57
N SER A 513 -11.94 3.30 -0.16
CA SER A 513 -12.74 4.35 0.49
C SER A 513 -13.61 5.16 -0.47
N MET A 514 -13.34 5.07 -1.77
CA MET A 514 -14.15 5.70 -2.82
C MET A 514 -15.33 4.84 -3.26
N ILE A 515 -15.30 3.54 -2.96
CA ILE A 515 -16.35 2.59 -3.36
C ILE A 515 -17.48 2.68 -2.33
N PRO A 516 -18.69 3.07 -2.73
CA PRO A 516 -19.77 3.24 -1.78
C PRO A 516 -20.32 1.89 -1.32
N THR A 517 -20.78 1.84 -0.07
CA THR A 517 -21.25 0.61 0.60
C THR A 517 -22.57 0.09 0.05
N ASP A 518 -23.26 0.87 -0.78
CA ASP A 518 -24.51 0.57 -1.46
C ASP A 518 -24.35 0.42 -2.98
N LEU A 519 -23.10 0.38 -3.52
CA LEU A 519 -22.84 0.08 -4.93
C LEU A 519 -23.52 -1.22 -5.37
N ASP A 520 -24.09 -1.28 -6.58
CA ASP A 520 -24.75 -2.48 -7.07
C ASP A 520 -23.83 -3.73 -7.06
N ARG A 521 -24.42 -4.89 -6.75
CA ARG A 521 -23.72 -6.19 -6.64
C ARG A 521 -22.97 -6.54 -7.93
N SER A 522 -23.56 -6.27 -9.09
CA SER A 522 -22.93 -6.57 -10.38
C SER A 522 -21.67 -5.74 -10.62
N LEU A 523 -21.69 -4.46 -10.24
CA LEU A 523 -20.57 -3.55 -10.35
C LEU A 523 -19.45 -3.92 -9.37
N ARG A 524 -19.77 -4.34 -8.14
CA ARG A 524 -18.77 -4.87 -7.20
C ARG A 524 -18.11 -6.16 -7.71
N ARG A 525 -18.90 -7.06 -8.29
CA ARG A 525 -18.39 -8.28 -8.95
C ARG A 525 -17.45 -7.93 -10.09
N ARG A 526 -17.85 -6.98 -10.96
CA ARG A 526 -17.03 -6.49 -12.06
C ARG A 526 -15.73 -5.88 -11.56
N PHE A 527 -15.78 -5.04 -10.53
CA PHE A 527 -14.59 -4.46 -9.88
C PHE A 527 -13.56 -5.53 -9.52
N ILE A 528 -13.96 -6.57 -8.77
CA ILE A 528 -13.05 -7.64 -8.36
C ILE A 528 -12.54 -8.46 -9.56
N SER A 529 -13.43 -8.79 -10.50
CA SER A 529 -13.06 -9.53 -11.71
C SER A 529 -12.04 -8.79 -12.58
N GLU A 530 -12.20 -7.48 -12.71
CA GLU A 530 -11.30 -6.64 -13.49
C GLU A 530 -9.93 -6.46 -12.85
N ILE A 531 -9.80 -6.54 -11.51
CA ILE A 531 -8.49 -6.53 -10.86
C ILE A 531 -7.67 -7.75 -11.33
N PHE A 532 -8.25 -8.96 -11.31
CA PHE A 532 -7.57 -10.18 -11.78
C PHE A 532 -7.16 -10.09 -13.26
N ARG A 533 -8.04 -9.55 -14.10
CA ARG A 533 -7.78 -9.34 -15.54
C ARG A 533 -6.67 -8.32 -15.77
N THR A 534 -6.71 -7.21 -15.05
CA THR A 534 -5.73 -6.11 -15.15
C THR A 534 -4.30 -6.61 -14.89
N ILE A 535 -4.10 -7.44 -13.85
CA ILE A 535 -2.77 -7.96 -13.51
C ILE A 535 -2.40 -9.24 -14.28
N ASN A 536 -3.23 -9.68 -15.24
CA ASN A 536 -3.07 -10.91 -16.02
C ASN A 536 -2.73 -12.14 -15.15
N ARG A 537 -3.40 -12.29 -14.00
CA ARG A 537 -3.08 -13.37 -13.07
C ARG A 537 -3.75 -14.67 -13.49
N ASN A 538 -2.94 -15.71 -13.74
CA ASN A 538 -3.45 -17.05 -13.97
C ASN A 538 -3.84 -17.70 -12.63
N LEU A 539 -5.10 -18.14 -12.54
CA LEU A 539 -5.67 -18.83 -11.38
C LEU A 539 -5.82 -20.34 -11.60
N ASP A 540 -5.45 -20.84 -12.78
CA ASP A 540 -5.48 -22.27 -13.09
C ASP A 540 -4.25 -22.98 -12.54
N PHE A 541 -4.44 -23.66 -11.41
CA PHE A 541 -3.48 -24.63 -10.87
C PHE A 541 -3.95 -26.08 -11.08
N SER A 542 -5.12 -26.29 -11.69
CA SER A 542 -5.85 -27.58 -11.67
C SER A 542 -5.08 -28.76 -12.27
N LEU A 543 -4.18 -28.52 -13.22
CA LEU A 543 -3.40 -29.55 -13.90
C LEU A 543 -1.96 -29.69 -13.41
N ASP A 544 -1.47 -28.77 -12.58
CA ASP A 544 -0.11 -28.84 -12.00
C ASP A 544 0.00 -30.04 -11.04
N ASP A 545 1.22 -30.52 -10.76
CA ASP A 545 1.42 -31.50 -9.68
C ASP A 545 1.12 -30.89 -8.31
N GLN A 546 0.50 -31.66 -7.41
CA GLN A 546 0.02 -31.17 -6.11
C GLN A 546 1.09 -30.44 -5.28
N LYS A 547 2.33 -30.95 -5.25
CA LYS A 547 3.45 -30.30 -4.53
C LYS A 547 3.82 -28.94 -5.15
N VAL A 548 3.73 -28.82 -6.46
CA VAL A 548 4.02 -27.59 -7.21
C VAL A 548 2.89 -26.59 -7.02
N GLN A 549 1.63 -27.05 -7.09
CA GLN A 549 0.43 -26.25 -6.83
C GLN A 549 0.52 -25.53 -5.48
N SER A 550 0.65 -26.28 -4.38
CA SER A 550 0.63 -25.70 -3.04
C SER A 550 1.80 -24.72 -2.82
N GLY A 551 2.98 -25.00 -3.41
CA GLY A 551 4.14 -24.11 -3.34
C GLY A 551 3.95 -22.79 -4.10
N LYS A 552 3.33 -22.83 -5.29
CA LYS A 552 3.00 -21.62 -6.07
C LYS A 552 1.93 -20.79 -5.37
N VAL A 553 0.84 -21.42 -4.94
CA VAL A 553 -0.29 -20.76 -4.27
C VAL A 553 0.15 -20.08 -2.97
N LEU A 554 0.99 -20.70 -2.15
CA LEU A 554 1.45 -20.10 -0.89
C LEU A 554 2.26 -18.81 -1.07
N LYS A 555 3.04 -18.74 -2.17
CA LYS A 555 3.95 -17.63 -2.49
C LYS A 555 3.32 -16.50 -3.31
N ASP A 556 2.09 -16.69 -3.79
CA ASP A 556 1.40 -15.72 -4.65
C ASP A 556 0.91 -14.48 -3.89
N SER A 557 1.79 -13.50 -3.68
CA SER A 557 1.44 -12.29 -2.93
C SER A 557 0.30 -11.47 -3.55
N LEU A 558 0.15 -11.47 -4.88
CA LEU A 558 -0.86 -10.67 -5.58
C LEU A 558 -2.26 -11.23 -5.34
N LEU A 559 -2.43 -12.55 -5.45
CA LEU A 559 -3.70 -13.23 -5.17
C LEU A 559 -4.30 -12.84 -3.82
N TYR A 560 -3.49 -12.86 -2.76
CA TYR A 560 -3.99 -12.56 -1.42
C TYR A 560 -4.24 -11.07 -1.19
N ARG A 561 -3.60 -10.18 -1.96
CA ARG A 561 -3.95 -8.75 -1.95
C ARG A 561 -5.32 -8.52 -2.58
N ILE A 562 -5.62 -9.24 -3.67
CA ILE A 562 -6.96 -9.22 -4.29
C ILE A 562 -8.00 -9.85 -3.37
N ALA A 563 -7.70 -10.99 -2.74
CA ALA A 563 -8.58 -11.60 -1.75
C ALA A 563 -8.84 -10.63 -0.57
N SER A 564 -7.85 -9.82 -0.16
CA SER A 564 -8.09 -8.78 0.84
C SER A 564 -9.05 -7.69 0.36
N ALA A 565 -9.03 -7.30 -0.91
CA ALA A 565 -10.00 -6.35 -1.45
C ALA A 565 -11.40 -6.98 -1.51
N GLN A 566 -11.49 -8.20 -2.05
CA GLN A 566 -12.74 -8.98 -2.16
C GLN A 566 -13.41 -9.19 -0.80
N LEU A 567 -12.64 -9.47 0.25
CA LEU A 567 -13.15 -9.62 1.62
C LEU A 567 -13.92 -8.38 2.11
N ILE A 568 -13.48 -7.18 1.72
CA ILE A 568 -14.00 -5.92 2.24
C ILE A 568 -15.12 -5.38 1.37
N ILE A 569 -15.03 -5.60 0.06
CA ILE A 569 -16.02 -5.11 -0.90
C ILE A 569 -17.36 -5.82 -0.78
N SER A 570 -17.40 -7.06 -0.24
CA SER A 570 -18.60 -7.89 0.08
C SER A 570 -19.86 -7.52 -0.70
N TYR A 571 -20.44 -8.42 -1.49
CA TYR A 571 -21.60 -8.02 -2.31
C TYR A 571 -22.91 -7.88 -1.53
N GLN A 572 -22.86 -7.94 -0.20
CA GLN A 572 -23.93 -7.57 0.70
C GLN A 572 -23.77 -6.13 1.20
N THR A 573 -24.89 -5.49 1.52
CA THR A 573 -24.90 -4.14 2.10
C THR A 573 -24.68 -4.14 3.60
N ASP A 574 -24.94 -5.25 4.31
CA ASP A 574 -24.67 -5.39 5.74
C ASP A 574 -23.16 -5.57 5.97
N PRO A 575 -22.47 -4.61 6.62
CA PRO A 575 -21.05 -4.70 6.92
C PRO A 575 -20.65 -5.88 7.83
N LYS A 576 -21.60 -6.44 8.58
CA LYS A 576 -21.37 -7.53 9.53
C LYS A 576 -21.43 -8.91 8.90
N ARG A 577 -22.04 -9.03 7.71
CA ARG A 577 -22.28 -10.30 7.04
C ARG A 577 -21.36 -10.48 5.83
N ARG A 578 -20.85 -11.69 5.65
CA ARG A 578 -20.00 -12.07 4.50
C ARG A 578 -20.82 -12.91 3.56
N ASP A 579 -20.83 -12.57 2.28
CA ASP A 579 -21.31 -13.46 1.23
C ASP A 579 -20.29 -14.55 0.90
N ILE A 580 -20.69 -15.51 0.05
CA ILE A 580 -19.82 -16.62 -0.36
C ILE A 580 -18.46 -16.13 -0.89
N PRO A 581 -18.36 -15.16 -1.82
CA PRO A 581 -17.07 -14.63 -2.26
C PRO A 581 -16.23 -14.05 -1.11
N ALA A 582 -16.82 -13.29 -0.19
CA ALA A 582 -16.08 -12.79 0.97
C ALA A 582 -15.67 -13.91 1.95
N LYS A 583 -16.47 -14.96 2.11
CA LYS A 583 -16.13 -16.16 2.90
C LYS A 583 -14.97 -16.94 2.28
N VAL A 584 -14.99 -17.14 0.97
CA VAL A 584 -13.89 -17.77 0.23
C VAL A 584 -12.62 -16.95 0.38
N ALA A 585 -12.69 -15.62 0.20
CA ALA A 585 -11.56 -14.73 0.40
C ALA A 585 -11.03 -14.78 1.85
N TRP A 586 -11.93 -14.75 2.84
CA TRP A 586 -11.59 -14.92 4.26
C TRP A 586 -10.85 -16.23 4.51
N MET A 587 -11.31 -17.33 3.90
CA MET A 587 -10.67 -18.63 4.02
C MET A 587 -9.33 -18.71 3.34
N LEU A 588 -9.17 -18.18 2.13
CA LEU A 588 -7.86 -18.14 1.44
C LEU A 588 -6.81 -17.40 2.27
N LEU A 589 -7.17 -16.26 2.85
CA LEU A 589 -6.27 -15.45 3.69
C LEU A 589 -5.86 -16.21 4.96
N ASN A 590 -6.81 -16.87 5.62
CA ASN A 590 -6.54 -17.63 6.84
C ASN A 590 -5.76 -18.92 6.55
N LEU A 591 -6.14 -19.69 5.53
CA LEU A 591 -5.44 -20.89 5.09
C LEU A 591 -3.97 -20.59 4.77
N ARG A 592 -3.70 -19.53 3.99
CA ARG A 592 -2.33 -19.11 3.70
C ARG A 592 -1.55 -18.82 4.99
N SER A 593 -2.13 -18.06 5.91
CA SER A 593 -1.49 -17.70 7.18
C SER A 593 -1.19 -18.94 8.02
N VAL A 594 -2.19 -19.79 8.22
CA VAL A 594 -2.09 -21.02 9.03
C VAL A 594 -1.06 -21.98 8.42
N CYS A 595 -1.17 -22.29 7.13
CA CYS A 595 -0.23 -23.16 6.43
C CYS A 595 1.20 -22.61 6.48
N THR A 596 1.40 -21.30 6.25
CA THR A 596 2.72 -20.67 6.31
C THR A 596 3.35 -20.81 7.69
N ASN A 597 2.60 -20.49 8.75
CA ASN A 597 3.13 -20.50 10.12
C ASN A 597 3.42 -21.93 10.61
N ILE A 598 2.55 -22.91 10.31
CA ILE A 598 2.82 -24.31 10.65
C ILE A 598 4.02 -24.83 9.84
N ALA A 599 4.05 -24.61 8.52
CA ALA A 599 5.14 -25.10 7.66
C ALA A 599 6.49 -24.50 8.04
N GLN A 600 6.58 -23.18 8.22
CA GLN A 600 7.82 -22.51 8.65
C GLN A 600 8.31 -23.07 9.98
N THR A 601 7.41 -23.28 10.95
CA THR A 601 7.79 -23.85 12.25
C THR A 601 8.31 -25.29 12.10
N LEU A 602 7.66 -26.12 11.27
CA LEU A 602 8.10 -27.51 11.03
C LEU A 602 9.42 -27.60 10.23
N THR A 603 9.69 -26.66 9.31
CA THR A 603 10.89 -26.63 8.45
C THR A 603 12.09 -25.95 9.11
N MET A 604 11.91 -24.85 9.86
CA MET A 604 13.01 -24.18 10.57
C MET A 604 13.71 -25.13 11.55
N THR A 605 12.96 -26.04 12.18
CA THR A 605 13.55 -27.07 13.04
C THR A 605 14.41 -28.09 12.27
N GLN A 606 14.13 -28.34 10.99
CA GLN A 606 14.93 -29.23 10.16
C GLN A 606 16.27 -28.60 9.76
N GLN A 607 16.33 -27.29 9.54
CA GLN A 607 17.50 -26.59 9.01
C GLN A 607 18.47 -26.06 10.07
N ILE A 608 17.97 -25.62 11.24
CA ILE A 608 18.79 -24.80 12.14
C ILE A 608 19.86 -25.56 12.93
N ARG A 609 19.88 -26.91 13.02
CA ARG A 609 20.91 -27.56 13.88
C ARG A 609 21.15 -29.06 13.81
N GLY A 610 20.68 -29.83 12.83
CA GLY A 610 20.69 -31.30 12.96
C GLY A 610 19.98 -31.79 14.24
N MET A 611 19.20 -30.90 14.88
CA MET A 611 18.40 -31.16 16.06
C MET A 611 17.09 -31.71 15.55
N TYR A 612 16.98 -33.03 15.57
CA TYR A 612 15.74 -33.77 15.29
C TYR A 612 14.62 -33.51 16.32
N ASN A 613 14.81 -32.57 17.25
CA ASN A 613 13.96 -32.35 18.41
C ASN A 613 13.47 -30.89 18.43
N MET A 614 12.21 -30.70 18.02
CA MET A 614 11.45 -29.47 18.25
C MET A 614 11.27 -29.23 19.76
N GLU A 615 11.37 -27.97 20.19
CA GLU A 615 11.09 -27.58 21.58
C GLU A 615 9.58 -27.77 21.88
N PRO A 616 9.21 -28.35 23.04
CA PRO A 616 7.81 -28.57 23.42
C PRO A 616 6.94 -27.31 23.34
N SER A 617 7.49 -26.17 23.79
CA SER A 617 6.84 -24.86 23.79
C SER A 617 6.38 -24.40 22.39
N LEU A 618 7.08 -24.83 21.32
CA LEU A 618 6.70 -24.52 19.94
C LEU A 618 5.41 -25.25 19.54
N PHE A 619 5.21 -26.50 19.96
CA PHE A 619 3.96 -27.22 19.71
C PHE A 619 2.79 -26.57 20.43
N VAL A 620 2.97 -26.24 21.71
CA VAL A 620 1.97 -25.53 22.52
C VAL A 620 1.58 -24.21 21.86
N SER A 621 2.56 -23.45 21.33
CA SER A 621 2.28 -22.20 20.65
C SER A 621 1.39 -22.35 19.40
N LEU A 622 1.42 -23.51 18.72
CA LEU A 622 0.63 -23.80 17.52
C LEU A 622 -0.75 -24.41 17.82
N LYS A 623 -1.10 -24.65 19.09
CA LYS A 623 -2.37 -25.27 19.51
C LYS A 623 -3.60 -24.63 18.86
N GLY A 624 -3.66 -23.29 18.86
CA GLY A 624 -4.79 -22.57 18.25
C GLY A 624 -4.90 -22.80 16.75
N LEU A 625 -3.78 -22.85 16.03
CA LEU A 625 -3.76 -23.13 14.59
C LEU A 625 -4.25 -24.56 14.30
N ALA A 626 -3.82 -25.54 15.11
CA ALA A 626 -4.28 -26.92 14.98
C ALA A 626 -5.80 -27.02 15.21
N ARG A 627 -6.32 -26.42 16.30
CA ARG A 627 -7.76 -26.38 16.58
C ARG A 627 -8.55 -25.74 15.45
N TRP A 628 -8.14 -24.56 14.98
CA TRP A 628 -8.77 -23.88 13.85
C TRP A 628 -8.83 -24.77 12.59
N SER A 629 -7.78 -25.54 12.35
CA SER A 629 -7.70 -26.44 11.20
C SER A 629 -8.68 -27.60 11.30
N LEU A 630 -8.81 -28.20 12.49
CA LEU A 630 -9.74 -29.32 12.74
C LEU A 630 -11.19 -28.83 12.68
N ASP A 631 -11.51 -27.70 13.32
CA ASP A 631 -12.84 -27.12 13.29
C ASP A 631 -13.26 -26.75 11.85
N LEU A 632 -12.32 -26.28 11.01
CA LEU A 632 -12.58 -26.05 9.58
C LEU A 632 -12.86 -27.35 8.82
N MET A 633 -12.13 -28.43 9.09
CA MET A 633 -12.39 -29.74 8.48
C MET A 633 -13.77 -30.28 8.90
N ILE A 634 -14.14 -30.12 10.19
CA ILE A 634 -15.46 -30.47 10.70
C ILE A 634 -16.54 -29.70 9.96
N LEU A 635 -16.42 -28.37 9.87
CA LEU A 635 -17.39 -27.53 9.14
C LEU A 635 -17.55 -27.95 7.68
N ILE A 636 -16.45 -28.24 6.98
CA ILE A 636 -16.52 -28.67 5.57
C ILE A 636 -17.25 -30.02 5.47
N LEU A 637 -16.98 -30.96 6.36
CA LEU A 637 -17.65 -32.27 6.37
C LEU A 637 -19.15 -32.13 6.70
N ASP A 638 -19.50 -31.30 7.68
CA ASP A 638 -20.89 -31.03 8.06
C ASP A 638 -21.68 -30.43 6.89
N ASP A 639 -21.16 -29.37 6.27
CA ASP A 639 -21.77 -28.74 5.09
C ASP A 639 -21.94 -29.74 3.94
N MET A 640 -20.95 -30.62 3.69
CA MET A 640 -21.03 -31.61 2.60
C MET A 640 -22.09 -32.69 2.89
N ILE A 641 -22.18 -33.15 4.14
CA ILE A 641 -23.19 -34.12 4.56
C ILE A 641 -24.59 -33.49 4.48
N GLU A 642 -24.75 -32.24 4.89
CA GLU A 642 -26.03 -31.52 4.83
C GLU A 642 -26.50 -31.35 3.38
N ILE A 643 -25.62 -30.92 2.47
CA ILE A 643 -25.92 -30.79 1.03
C ILE A 643 -26.31 -32.14 0.43
N MET A 644 -25.55 -33.20 0.74
CA MET A 644 -25.83 -34.55 0.25
C MET A 644 -27.24 -35.01 0.65
N ARG A 645 -27.59 -34.83 1.93
CA ARG A 645 -28.91 -35.20 2.48
C ARG A 645 -30.02 -34.34 1.87
N PHE A 646 -29.81 -33.05 1.67
CA PHE A 646 -30.76 -32.16 0.99
C PHE A 646 -31.04 -32.56 -0.47
N CYS A 647 -29.99 -33.01 -1.18
CA CYS A 647 -30.11 -33.47 -2.55
C CYS A 647 -30.91 -34.77 -2.69
N ASN A 648 -30.92 -35.61 -1.64
CA ASN A 648 -31.68 -36.87 -1.56
C ASN A 648 -31.56 -37.73 -2.85
N GLY A 649 -30.33 -37.91 -3.33
CA GLY A 649 -30.02 -38.68 -4.54
C GLY A 649 -30.12 -37.92 -5.87
N ASN A 650 -30.63 -36.69 -5.89
CA ASN A 650 -30.63 -35.81 -7.06
C ASN A 650 -29.53 -34.74 -6.94
N PHE A 651 -28.34 -35.05 -7.45
CA PHE A 651 -27.15 -34.20 -7.38
C PHE A 651 -27.01 -33.27 -8.60
N ASP A 652 -28.12 -32.66 -9.00
CA ASP A 652 -28.14 -31.65 -10.05
C ASP A 652 -27.43 -30.36 -9.61
N ARG A 653 -26.69 -29.74 -10.52
CA ARG A 653 -25.90 -28.52 -10.27
C ARG A 653 -26.78 -27.40 -9.74
N GLU A 654 -27.91 -27.12 -10.38
CA GLU A 654 -28.79 -26.00 -10.01
C GLU A 654 -29.38 -26.19 -8.61
N ARG A 655 -29.71 -27.44 -8.25
CA ARG A 655 -30.21 -27.78 -6.92
C ARG A 655 -29.14 -27.54 -5.84
N ILE A 656 -27.91 -27.99 -6.08
CA ILE A 656 -26.78 -27.77 -5.17
C ILE A 656 -26.49 -26.27 -5.05
N LEU A 657 -26.42 -25.55 -6.18
CA LEU A 657 -26.13 -24.12 -6.20
C LEU A 657 -27.21 -23.30 -5.47
N SER A 658 -28.48 -23.67 -5.65
CA SER A 658 -29.61 -23.06 -4.92
C SER A 658 -29.45 -23.22 -3.41
N TYR A 659 -29.11 -24.43 -2.95
CA TYR A 659 -28.86 -24.69 -1.53
C TYR A 659 -27.66 -23.88 -1.00
N VAL A 660 -26.57 -23.88 -1.75
CA VAL A 660 -25.34 -23.17 -1.42
C VAL A 660 -25.59 -21.67 -1.25
N HIS A 661 -26.37 -21.06 -2.14
CA HIS A 661 -26.77 -19.66 -2.03
C HIS A 661 -27.77 -19.40 -0.91
N GLU A 662 -28.75 -20.27 -0.70
CA GLU A 662 -29.74 -20.15 0.39
C GLU A 662 -29.06 -20.19 1.77
N LYS A 663 -28.15 -21.14 1.96
CA LYS A 663 -27.39 -21.32 3.21
C LYS A 663 -26.12 -20.47 3.29
N ASN A 664 -25.78 -19.76 2.22
CA ASN A 664 -24.55 -18.96 2.11
C ASN A 664 -23.27 -19.77 2.48
N THR A 665 -23.21 -21.06 2.20
CA THR A 665 -22.02 -21.89 2.48
C THR A 665 -20.95 -21.71 1.40
N ALA A 666 -19.68 -21.78 1.79
CA ALA A 666 -18.54 -21.73 0.86
C ALA A 666 -17.84 -23.08 0.67
N ALA A 667 -18.28 -24.14 1.36
CA ALA A 667 -17.51 -25.38 1.46
C ALA A 667 -17.33 -26.09 0.11
N VAL A 668 -18.36 -26.12 -0.74
CA VAL A 668 -18.26 -26.69 -2.11
C VAL A 668 -17.24 -25.92 -2.93
N HIS A 669 -17.29 -24.58 -2.94
CA HIS A 669 -16.33 -23.75 -3.67
C HIS A 669 -14.90 -23.95 -3.21
N LEU A 670 -14.68 -24.10 -1.89
CA LEU A 670 -13.36 -24.37 -1.33
C LEU A 670 -12.76 -25.70 -1.81
N LEU A 671 -13.61 -26.72 -1.98
CA LEU A 671 -13.21 -28.05 -2.47
C LEU A 671 -12.99 -28.07 -3.99
N LEU A 672 -13.80 -27.34 -4.77
CA LEU A 672 -13.73 -27.36 -6.22
C LEU A 672 -12.64 -26.45 -6.80
N ASN A 673 -12.43 -25.27 -6.21
CA ASN A 673 -11.43 -24.31 -6.69
C ASN A 673 -10.00 -24.80 -6.40
N SER A 674 -9.16 -24.76 -7.42
CA SER A 674 -7.78 -25.27 -7.40
C SER A 674 -6.88 -24.55 -6.38
N THR A 675 -7.09 -23.25 -6.16
CA THR A 675 -6.30 -22.46 -5.20
C THR A 675 -6.61 -22.89 -3.76
N SER A 676 -7.89 -22.88 -3.37
CA SER A 676 -8.31 -23.27 -2.03
C SER A 676 -8.05 -24.76 -1.79
N ARG A 677 -8.31 -25.63 -2.77
CA ARG A 677 -8.06 -27.07 -2.67
C ARG A 677 -6.57 -27.36 -2.45
N ALA A 678 -5.66 -26.66 -3.13
CA ALA A 678 -4.22 -26.83 -2.93
C ALA A 678 -3.76 -26.44 -1.52
N LEU A 679 -4.41 -25.44 -0.90
CA LEU A 679 -4.16 -25.05 0.49
C LEU A 679 -4.77 -26.03 1.49
N LEU A 680 -5.98 -26.54 1.24
CA LEU A 680 -6.61 -27.58 2.06
C LEU A 680 -5.81 -28.88 2.05
N ALA A 681 -5.29 -29.29 0.88
CA ALA A 681 -4.37 -30.43 0.76
C ALA A 681 -3.11 -30.23 1.61
N MET A 682 -2.51 -29.04 1.53
CA MET A 682 -1.34 -28.70 2.34
C MET A 682 -1.70 -28.72 3.84
N LEU A 683 -2.85 -28.16 4.22
CA LEU A 683 -3.34 -28.12 5.60
C LEU A 683 -3.48 -29.53 6.18
N GLY A 684 -4.17 -30.43 5.48
CA GLY A 684 -4.35 -31.84 5.89
C GLY A 684 -3.01 -32.52 6.19
N ASN A 685 -2.05 -32.40 5.26
CA ASN A 685 -0.71 -32.97 5.44
C ASN A 685 0.06 -32.33 6.60
N LEU A 686 -0.02 -31.01 6.79
CA LEU A 686 0.64 -30.32 7.89
C LEU A 686 0.06 -30.74 9.24
N VAL A 687 -1.27 -30.78 9.36
CA VAL A 687 -1.99 -31.17 10.60
C VAL A 687 -1.72 -32.64 10.94
N ARG A 688 -1.75 -33.55 9.95
CA ARG A 688 -1.37 -34.95 10.17
C ARG A 688 0.07 -35.09 10.67
N ASN A 689 1.01 -34.42 9.99
CA ASN A 689 2.43 -34.46 10.40
C ASN A 689 2.64 -33.87 11.80
N PHE A 690 1.85 -32.86 12.15
CA PHE A 690 1.84 -32.26 13.48
C PHE A 690 1.31 -33.25 14.53
N ALA A 691 0.15 -33.88 14.28
CA ALA A 691 -0.45 -34.90 15.15
C ALA A 691 0.51 -36.06 15.44
N LEU A 692 1.17 -36.60 14.40
CA LEU A 692 2.13 -37.71 14.54
C LEU A 692 3.36 -37.39 15.40
N ARG A 693 3.66 -36.10 15.61
CA ARG A 693 4.80 -35.66 16.42
C ARG A 693 4.43 -35.38 17.88
N ILE A 694 3.15 -35.13 18.20
CA ILE A 694 2.70 -34.79 19.56
C ILE A 694 3.06 -35.89 20.57
N PRO A 695 2.71 -37.18 20.38
CA PRO A 695 3.01 -38.22 21.36
C PRO A 695 4.51 -38.39 21.59
N LYS A 696 5.32 -38.25 20.52
CA LYS A 696 6.79 -38.32 20.61
C LYS A 696 7.38 -37.15 21.38
N THR A 697 6.78 -35.97 21.31
CA THR A 697 7.20 -34.79 22.08
C THR A 697 6.76 -34.92 23.53
N GLN A 698 5.55 -35.41 23.78
CA GLN A 698 4.99 -35.62 25.12
C GLN A 698 5.80 -36.63 25.93
N GLU A 699 6.24 -37.75 25.33
CA GLU A 699 7.10 -38.70 26.06
C GLU A 699 8.45 -38.08 26.44
N LYS A 700 9.03 -37.22 25.60
CA LYS A 700 10.26 -36.49 25.95
C LYS A 700 10.05 -35.52 27.10
N VAL A 701 8.92 -34.81 27.10
CA VAL A 701 8.53 -33.86 28.15
C VAL A 701 8.29 -34.57 29.47
N ARG A 702 7.63 -35.72 29.46
CA ARG A 702 7.37 -36.53 30.65
C ARG A 702 8.65 -37.01 31.34
N LEU A 703 9.71 -37.23 30.56
CA LEU A 703 11.04 -37.60 31.05
C LEU A 703 11.91 -36.38 31.46
N SER A 704 11.43 -35.15 31.24
CA SER A 704 12.15 -33.92 31.58
C SER A 704 11.84 -33.43 33.00
N SER A 705 12.86 -32.90 33.67
CA SER A 705 12.72 -32.27 35.00
C SER A 705 12.63 -30.74 34.95
N ARG A 706 12.50 -30.14 33.76
CA ARG A 706 12.41 -28.68 33.61
C ARG A 706 11.00 -28.18 33.93
N ALA A 707 10.88 -27.13 34.74
CA ALA A 707 9.59 -26.57 35.15
C ALA A 707 8.69 -26.13 33.97
N ASN A 708 9.27 -25.55 32.92
CA ASN A 708 8.52 -25.17 31.71
C ASN A 708 7.95 -26.39 30.98
N ASP A 709 8.72 -27.49 30.94
CA ASP A 709 8.29 -28.73 30.28
C ASP A 709 7.10 -29.36 31.03
N ILE A 710 7.05 -29.26 32.36
CA ILE A 710 5.90 -29.75 33.16
C ILE A 710 4.62 -29.01 32.80
N ARG A 711 4.66 -27.68 32.65
CA ARG A 711 3.50 -26.88 32.22
C ARG A 711 3.06 -27.26 30.81
N ASP A 712 4.03 -27.35 29.90
CA ASP A 712 3.76 -27.67 28.49
C ASP A 712 3.23 -29.11 28.32
N SER A 713 3.53 -30.03 29.26
CA SER A 713 3.02 -31.40 29.31
C SER A 713 1.48 -31.47 29.32
N ALA A 714 0.84 -30.64 30.15
CA ALA A 714 -0.62 -30.63 30.27
C ALA A 714 -1.29 -30.12 28.97
N GLU A 715 -0.69 -29.11 28.34
CA GLU A 715 -1.16 -28.57 27.06
C GLU A 715 -0.98 -29.59 25.93
N LEU A 716 0.16 -30.29 25.88
CA LEU A 716 0.43 -31.36 24.90
C LEU A 716 -0.54 -32.52 25.06
N GLN A 717 -0.84 -32.93 26.30
CA GLN A 717 -1.82 -33.98 26.56
C GLN A 717 -3.22 -33.58 26.06
N GLN A 718 -3.66 -32.35 26.31
CA GLN A 718 -4.93 -31.87 25.75
C GLN A 718 -4.94 -31.89 24.22
N MET A 719 -3.81 -31.56 23.60
CA MET A 719 -3.68 -31.62 22.13
C MET A 719 -3.70 -33.05 21.60
N GLU A 720 -3.05 -33.99 22.30
CA GLU A 720 -3.11 -35.41 21.97
C GLU A 720 -4.55 -35.93 22.00
N THR A 721 -5.31 -35.59 23.04
CA THR A 721 -6.73 -35.95 23.14
C THR A 721 -7.57 -35.31 22.03
N MET A 722 -7.41 -34.01 21.79
CA MET A 722 -8.12 -33.26 20.74
C MET A 722 -7.91 -33.83 19.34
N MET A 723 -6.68 -34.24 19.02
CA MET A 723 -6.30 -34.78 17.71
C MET A 723 -6.45 -36.30 17.62
N GLY A 724 -6.81 -36.95 18.73
CA GLY A 724 -6.94 -38.39 18.87
C GLY A 724 -8.39 -38.77 19.17
N SER A 725 -8.72 -38.96 20.45
CA SER A 725 -10.02 -39.52 20.87
C SER A 725 -11.20 -38.58 20.65
N ASP A 726 -11.00 -37.26 20.70
CA ASP A 726 -12.10 -36.28 20.62
C ASP A 726 -12.42 -35.90 19.18
N LEU A 727 -11.56 -36.25 18.22
CA LEU A 727 -11.77 -35.91 16.82
C LEU A 727 -12.81 -36.87 16.21
N PRO A 728 -13.89 -36.37 15.57
CA PRO A 728 -14.99 -37.23 15.12
C PRO A 728 -14.69 -38.00 13.83
N PHE A 729 -13.46 -37.90 13.30
CA PHE A 729 -13.01 -38.60 12.10
C PHE A 729 -11.49 -38.77 12.10
N ASP A 730 -10.98 -39.72 11.32
CA ASP A 730 -9.54 -39.83 11.06
C ASP A 730 -9.10 -38.76 10.05
N ILE A 731 -8.08 -37.94 10.40
CA ILE A 731 -7.52 -36.88 9.54
C ILE A 731 -7.21 -37.39 8.12
N ARG A 732 -6.81 -38.67 7.97
CA ARG A 732 -6.55 -39.29 6.67
C ARG A 732 -7.78 -39.25 5.77
N LEU A 733 -9.01 -39.37 6.30
CA LEU A 733 -10.24 -39.30 5.51
C LEU A 733 -10.36 -37.95 4.79
N PHE A 734 -10.02 -36.86 5.48
CA PHE A 734 -10.04 -35.53 4.88
C PHE A 734 -8.98 -35.40 3.76
N GLU A 735 -7.78 -35.94 3.95
CA GLU A 735 -6.76 -35.94 2.89
C GLU A 735 -7.19 -36.75 1.66
N HIS A 736 -7.82 -37.92 1.87
CA HIS A 736 -8.35 -38.74 0.78
C HIS A 736 -9.48 -38.02 0.04
N LEU A 737 -10.39 -37.36 0.76
CA LEU A 737 -11.44 -36.52 0.17
C LEU A 737 -10.85 -35.49 -0.79
N ILE A 738 -9.86 -34.71 -0.34
CA ILE A 738 -9.22 -33.68 -1.16
C ILE A 738 -8.52 -34.29 -2.39
N MET A 739 -7.83 -35.42 -2.21
CA MET A 739 -7.13 -36.11 -3.30
C MET A 739 -8.09 -36.66 -4.35
N GLU A 740 -9.21 -37.26 -3.95
CA GLU A 740 -10.21 -37.78 -4.87
C GLU A 740 -10.90 -36.68 -5.66
N ILE A 741 -11.22 -35.55 -5.01
CA ILE A 741 -11.77 -34.38 -5.70
C ILE A 741 -10.77 -33.79 -6.68
N ASP A 742 -9.48 -33.68 -6.32
CA ASP A 742 -8.46 -33.17 -7.24
C ASP A 742 -8.34 -34.05 -8.50
N GLY A 743 -8.32 -35.37 -8.31
CA GLY A 743 -8.32 -36.33 -9.41
C GLY A 743 -9.57 -36.22 -10.28
N ALA A 744 -10.76 -36.06 -9.67
CA ALA A 744 -12.01 -35.90 -10.39
C ALA A 744 -12.06 -34.60 -11.21
N VAL A 745 -11.64 -33.47 -10.65
CA VAL A 745 -11.59 -32.17 -11.35
C VAL A 745 -10.59 -32.24 -12.51
N ARG A 746 -9.39 -32.78 -12.28
CA ARG A 746 -8.38 -32.96 -13.33
C ARG A 746 -8.90 -33.80 -14.49
N ALA A 747 -9.49 -34.97 -14.18
CA ALA A 747 -10.05 -35.85 -15.19
C ALA A 747 -11.19 -35.19 -15.97
N THR A 748 -12.04 -34.41 -15.30
CA THR A 748 -13.17 -33.71 -15.91
C THR A 748 -12.70 -32.61 -16.86
N TYR A 749 -11.75 -31.76 -16.46
CA TYR A 749 -11.18 -30.75 -17.35
C TYR A 749 -10.43 -31.36 -18.54
N GLN A 750 -9.73 -32.48 -18.34
CA GLN A 750 -9.06 -33.21 -19.43
C GLN A 750 -10.07 -33.81 -20.41
N THR A 751 -11.15 -34.43 -19.90
CA THR A 751 -12.21 -35.03 -20.72
C THR A 751 -12.96 -33.95 -21.52
N ALA A 752 -13.23 -32.80 -20.92
CA ALA A 752 -13.86 -31.66 -21.58
C ALA A 752 -12.93 -30.90 -22.55
N GLN A 753 -11.64 -31.28 -22.64
CA GLN A 753 -10.63 -30.61 -23.45
C GLN A 753 -10.54 -29.08 -23.19
N SER A 754 -10.79 -28.66 -21.95
CA SER A 754 -10.84 -27.25 -21.57
C SER A 754 -9.48 -26.57 -21.78
N SER A 755 -9.44 -25.45 -22.49
CA SER A 755 -8.21 -24.66 -22.71
C SER A 755 -7.73 -23.98 -21.42
N ALA A 756 -6.44 -23.64 -21.32
CA ALA A 756 -5.90 -22.96 -20.13
C ALA A 756 -6.59 -21.60 -19.83
N PRO A 757 -6.87 -20.74 -20.82
CA PRO A 757 -7.63 -19.51 -20.57
C PRO A 757 -9.06 -19.77 -20.07
N LEU A 758 -9.73 -20.80 -20.62
CA LEU A 758 -11.06 -21.18 -20.17
C LEU A 758 -11.02 -21.67 -18.71
N ARG A 759 -10.09 -22.56 -18.36
CA ARG A 759 -9.94 -23.04 -16.98
C ARG A 759 -9.66 -21.90 -16.01
N SER A 760 -8.74 -20.98 -16.35
CA SER A 760 -8.48 -19.81 -15.49
C SER A 760 -9.73 -18.96 -15.28
N HIS A 761 -10.58 -18.80 -16.30
CA HIS A 761 -11.85 -18.09 -16.18
C HIS A 761 -12.84 -18.83 -15.27
N LEU A 762 -12.99 -20.14 -15.42
CA LEU A 762 -13.86 -20.97 -14.56
C LEU A 762 -13.41 -20.96 -13.10
N GLU A 763 -12.11 -21.07 -12.86
CA GLU A 763 -11.51 -20.98 -11.53
C GLU A 763 -11.73 -19.59 -10.90
N GLN A 764 -11.62 -18.52 -11.70
CA GLN A 764 -11.93 -17.16 -11.26
C GLN A 764 -13.43 -17.00 -10.90
N SER A 765 -14.33 -17.52 -11.74
CA SER A 765 -15.78 -17.41 -11.50
C SER A 765 -16.20 -18.08 -10.19
N MET A 766 -15.63 -19.24 -9.85
CA MET A 766 -15.85 -19.88 -8.54
C MET A 766 -15.43 -18.99 -7.36
N LEU A 767 -14.34 -18.23 -7.50
CA LEU A 767 -13.83 -17.35 -6.43
C LEU A 767 -14.62 -16.04 -6.32
N VAL A 768 -14.96 -15.44 -7.46
CA VAL A 768 -15.46 -14.06 -7.51
C VAL A 768 -16.98 -14.02 -7.60
N GLU A 769 -17.61 -14.96 -8.29
CA GLU A 769 -19.05 -14.97 -8.58
C GLU A 769 -19.81 -15.95 -7.69
N ALA A 770 -19.09 -16.85 -7.02
CA ALA A 770 -19.64 -17.97 -6.28
C ALA A 770 -20.55 -18.88 -7.13
N ASP A 771 -20.25 -18.99 -8.42
CA ASP A 771 -20.85 -19.99 -9.30
C ASP A 771 -20.09 -21.33 -9.21
N ILE A 772 -20.71 -22.41 -9.67
CA ILE A 772 -20.05 -23.70 -9.92
C ILE A 772 -20.09 -23.96 -11.43
N PRO A 773 -18.97 -24.11 -12.13
CA PRO A 773 -18.95 -24.36 -13.57
C PRO A 773 -19.74 -25.61 -13.99
N GLU A 774 -20.55 -25.51 -15.06
CA GLU A 774 -21.31 -26.65 -15.60
C GLU A 774 -20.42 -27.85 -15.95
N VAL A 775 -19.21 -27.59 -16.44
CA VAL A 775 -18.22 -28.64 -16.75
C VAL A 775 -17.88 -29.50 -15.54
N LEU A 776 -18.02 -28.99 -14.30
CA LEU A 776 -17.74 -29.71 -13.06
C LEU A 776 -18.95 -30.50 -12.52
N SER A 777 -20.08 -30.52 -13.21
CA SER A 777 -21.26 -31.33 -12.81
C SER A 777 -20.93 -32.81 -12.59
N PRO A 778 -20.10 -33.49 -13.40
CA PRO A 778 -19.68 -34.87 -13.11
C PRO A 778 -18.92 -35.02 -11.79
N VAL A 779 -18.19 -33.98 -11.36
CA VAL A 779 -17.49 -33.96 -10.07
C VAL A 779 -18.50 -33.89 -8.92
N LEU A 780 -19.54 -33.06 -9.05
CA LEU A 780 -20.62 -32.98 -8.05
C LEU A 780 -21.35 -34.31 -7.89
N GLN A 781 -21.70 -34.95 -9.01
CA GLN A 781 -22.35 -36.26 -9.01
C GLN A 781 -21.50 -37.32 -8.30
N ARG A 782 -20.19 -37.35 -8.57
CA ARG A 782 -19.27 -38.27 -7.89
C ARG A 782 -19.07 -37.92 -6.42
N LEU A 783 -18.93 -36.63 -6.10
CA LEU A 783 -18.73 -36.15 -4.73
C LEU A 783 -19.87 -36.58 -3.83
N PHE A 784 -21.11 -36.25 -4.21
CA PHE A 784 -22.27 -36.51 -3.35
C PHE A 784 -22.89 -37.90 -3.55
N GLY A 785 -22.68 -38.54 -4.72
CA GLY A 785 -23.22 -39.87 -5.01
C GLY A 785 -22.34 -41.05 -4.58
N ASP A 786 -21.03 -40.84 -4.41
CA ASP A 786 -20.09 -41.91 -4.07
C ASP A 786 -19.15 -41.51 -2.91
N ILE A 787 -18.44 -40.38 -3.03
CA ILE A 787 -17.39 -40.02 -2.05
C ILE A 787 -17.98 -39.71 -0.67
N MET A 788 -18.95 -38.80 -0.58
CA MET A 788 -19.53 -38.38 0.70
C MET A 788 -20.31 -39.48 1.43
N PRO A 789 -21.10 -40.34 0.77
CA PRO A 789 -21.72 -41.50 1.43
C PRO A 789 -20.69 -42.42 2.10
N ARG A 790 -19.56 -42.68 1.44
CA ARG A 790 -18.47 -43.48 2.03
C ARG A 790 -17.83 -42.77 3.22
N ILE A 791 -17.65 -41.46 3.16
CA ILE A 791 -17.10 -40.69 4.28
C ILE A 791 -18.06 -40.67 5.45
N GLU A 792 -19.35 -40.42 5.23
CA GLU A 792 -20.38 -40.38 6.28
C GLU A 792 -20.41 -41.69 7.10
N SER A 793 -20.20 -42.84 6.44
CA SER A 793 -20.12 -44.15 7.11
C SER A 793 -18.90 -44.35 8.03
N GLN A 794 -17.89 -43.48 7.94
CA GLN A 794 -16.61 -43.59 8.64
C GLN A 794 -16.37 -42.47 9.67
N VAL A 795 -17.35 -41.59 9.86
CA VAL A 795 -17.28 -40.45 10.79
C VAL A 795 -18.36 -40.55 11.86
N ASP A 796 -18.13 -39.91 13.01
CA ASP A 796 -19.19 -39.68 13.99
C ASP A 796 -20.04 -38.48 13.55
N GLY A 797 -21.12 -38.77 12.83
CA GLY A 797 -22.03 -37.76 12.30
C GLY A 797 -22.73 -36.91 13.38
N VAL A 798 -22.94 -37.44 14.58
CA VAL A 798 -23.56 -36.67 15.69
C VAL A 798 -22.56 -35.69 16.26
N ALA A 799 -21.31 -36.12 16.47
CA ALA A 799 -20.24 -35.25 16.94
C ALA A 799 -19.89 -34.16 15.91
N ILE A 800 -19.91 -34.45 14.60
CA ILE A 800 -19.74 -33.43 13.55
C ILE A 800 -20.85 -32.38 13.62
N TYR A 801 -22.12 -32.81 13.60
CA TYR A 801 -23.27 -31.90 13.59
C TYR A 801 -23.40 -31.04 14.86
N THR A 802 -22.92 -31.53 16.00
CA THR A 802 -23.00 -30.80 17.29
C THR A 802 -21.75 -29.97 17.62
N ALA A 803 -20.72 -30.01 16.77
CA ALA A 803 -19.51 -29.24 16.99
C ALA A 803 -19.75 -27.73 16.85
N ASP A 804 -19.25 -26.94 17.80
CA ASP A 804 -19.32 -25.48 17.72
C ASP A 804 -18.20 -24.92 16.84
N THR A 805 -18.53 -24.64 15.58
CA THR A 805 -17.64 -24.06 14.58
C THR A 805 -17.91 -22.56 14.32
N ALA A 806 -18.82 -21.94 15.08
CA ALA A 806 -19.28 -20.57 14.82
C ALA A 806 -18.16 -19.52 14.91
N TRP A 807 -17.15 -19.78 15.75
CA TRP A 807 -15.99 -18.90 15.92
C TRP A 807 -15.12 -18.77 14.65
N LEU A 808 -15.27 -19.67 13.66
CA LEU A 808 -14.62 -19.53 12.34
C LEU A 808 -15.16 -18.33 11.55
N GLY A 809 -16.36 -17.85 11.91
CA GLY A 809 -17.02 -16.71 11.27
C GLY A 809 -17.52 -17.02 9.86
N LEU A 810 -17.93 -18.27 9.64
CA LEU A 810 -18.44 -18.81 8.37
C LEU A 810 -19.90 -19.29 8.44
N GLY A 811 -20.44 -19.54 9.63
CA GLY A 811 -21.83 -20.00 9.81
C GLY A 811 -22.85 -18.86 9.73
N GLU A 812 -24.10 -19.21 9.45
CA GLU A 812 -25.23 -18.27 9.38
C GLU A 812 -26.12 -18.28 10.63
N ASP A 813 -25.90 -19.20 11.58
CA ASP A 813 -26.69 -19.27 12.81
C ASP A 813 -26.43 -18.03 13.69
N GLU A 814 -27.47 -17.20 13.87
CA GLU A 814 -27.37 -15.96 14.64
C GLU A 814 -27.04 -16.19 16.11
N GLU A 815 -27.59 -17.21 16.75
CA GLU A 815 -27.36 -17.48 18.17
C GLU A 815 -25.96 -18.04 18.41
N ALA A 816 -25.49 -18.92 17.54
CA ALA A 816 -24.11 -19.40 17.55
C ALA A 816 -23.14 -18.24 17.29
N ASN A 817 -23.43 -17.37 16.32
CA ASN A 817 -22.63 -16.18 16.03
C ASN A 817 -22.62 -15.17 17.19
N LYS A 818 -23.76 -14.97 17.89
CA LYS A 818 -23.83 -14.13 19.10
C LYS A 818 -22.97 -14.70 20.21
N ARG A 819 -23.07 -16.01 20.49
CA ARG A 819 -22.24 -16.71 21.49
C ARG A 819 -20.75 -16.61 21.15
N ALA A 820 -20.38 -16.89 19.90
CA ALA A 820 -19.00 -16.75 19.43
C ALA A 820 -18.49 -15.29 19.55
N GLY A 821 -19.37 -14.31 19.33
CA GLY A 821 -19.07 -12.89 19.46
C GLY A 821 -18.79 -12.41 20.89
N MET A 822 -19.16 -13.19 21.92
CA MET A 822 -18.86 -12.86 23.32
C MET A 822 -17.37 -13.06 23.65
N GLN A 823 -16.67 -13.91 22.91
CA GLN A 823 -15.26 -14.21 23.09
C GLN A 823 -14.45 -13.60 21.94
N GLN A 824 -13.46 -12.77 22.27
CA GLN A 824 -12.51 -12.29 21.27
C GLN A 824 -11.44 -13.33 21.01
N TYR A 825 -11.06 -13.51 19.75
CA TYR A 825 -10.02 -14.42 19.32
C TYR A 825 -8.89 -13.67 18.63
N ASP A 826 -7.67 -14.07 18.93
CA ASP A 826 -6.48 -13.63 18.22
C ASP A 826 -6.52 -14.22 16.81
N VAL A 827 -6.64 -13.36 15.80
CA VAL A 827 -6.82 -13.82 14.41
C VAL A 827 -5.59 -14.54 13.86
N LEU A 828 -4.40 -14.33 14.44
CA LEU A 828 -3.17 -14.98 14.01
C LEU A 828 -2.92 -16.27 14.79
N ARG A 829 -2.92 -16.19 16.13
CA ARG A 829 -2.67 -17.36 16.99
C ARG A 829 -3.84 -18.32 17.09
N LYS A 830 -5.04 -17.87 16.71
CA LYS A 830 -6.29 -18.63 16.78
C LYS A 830 -6.61 -19.11 18.19
N CYS A 831 -6.34 -18.27 19.18
CA CYS A 831 -6.61 -18.52 20.59
C CYS A 831 -7.52 -17.43 21.16
N ALA A 832 -8.26 -17.77 22.21
CA ALA A 832 -9.06 -16.79 22.94
C ALA A 832 -8.15 -15.71 23.55
N ILE A 833 -8.55 -14.45 23.43
CA ILE A 833 -7.91 -13.31 24.09
C ILE A 833 -8.52 -13.16 25.48
N ALA A 834 -7.68 -13.03 26.51
CA ALA A 834 -8.15 -12.84 27.88
C ALA A 834 -8.92 -11.52 28.02
N PRO A 835 -10.02 -11.48 28.81
CA PRO A 835 -10.72 -10.23 29.10
C PRO A 835 -9.77 -9.18 29.69
N GLY A 836 -9.80 -7.96 29.16
CA GLY A 836 -8.94 -6.86 29.61
C GLY A 836 -7.51 -6.85 29.06
N ALA A 837 -7.13 -7.83 28.23
CA ALA A 837 -5.84 -7.80 27.55
C ALA A 837 -5.77 -6.62 26.58
N LYS A 838 -4.58 -6.01 26.46
CA LYS A 838 -4.34 -4.98 25.44
C LYS A 838 -4.41 -5.63 24.06
N ILE A 839 -5.09 -4.99 23.12
CA ILE A 839 -5.26 -5.51 21.76
C ILE A 839 -4.72 -4.54 20.71
N ARG A 840 -4.39 -5.10 19.55
CA ARG A 840 -4.23 -4.34 18.30
C ARG A 840 -5.33 -4.75 17.35
N GLN A 841 -5.92 -3.77 16.66
CA GLN A 841 -6.98 -3.99 15.68
C GLN A 841 -6.45 -3.74 14.27
N CYS A 842 -6.87 -4.57 13.32
CA CYS A 842 -6.59 -4.36 11.92
C CYS A 842 -7.41 -3.18 11.39
N ARG A 843 -6.76 -2.21 10.77
CA ARG A 843 -7.40 -1.01 10.20
C ARG A 843 -8.38 -1.30 9.05
N ARG A 844 -8.28 -2.46 8.40
CA ARG A 844 -9.07 -2.83 7.22
C ARG A 844 -10.23 -3.77 7.58
N CYS A 845 -9.91 -4.96 8.07
CA CYS A 845 -10.91 -6.00 8.35
C CYS A 845 -11.43 -6.01 9.79
N GLY A 846 -10.89 -5.16 10.68
CA GLY A 846 -11.32 -5.08 12.09
C GLY A 846 -10.97 -6.30 12.95
N SER A 847 -10.24 -7.28 12.42
CA SER A 847 -9.73 -8.41 13.22
C SER A 847 -8.75 -7.93 14.29
N VAL A 848 -8.64 -8.67 15.39
CA VAL A 848 -7.84 -8.29 16.54
C VAL A 848 -6.75 -9.32 16.86
N ILE A 849 -5.70 -8.87 17.52
CA ILE A 849 -4.66 -9.70 18.12
C ILE A 849 -4.34 -9.19 19.53
N GLU A 850 -3.83 -10.07 20.38
CA GLU A 850 -3.30 -9.65 21.67
C GLU A 850 -1.98 -8.90 21.50
N ASN A 851 -1.81 -7.82 22.26
CA ASN A 851 -0.62 -6.99 22.17
C ASN A 851 0.52 -7.55 23.04
N LEU A 852 1.24 -8.53 22.51
CA LEU A 852 2.33 -9.27 23.20
C LEU A 852 3.68 -8.52 23.26
N VAL A 853 3.69 -7.21 23.49
CA VAL A 853 4.92 -6.37 23.42
C VAL A 853 5.97 -6.77 24.47
N ASP A 854 5.54 -7.36 25.59
CA ASP A 854 6.40 -7.63 26.76
C ASP A 854 6.74 -9.13 26.97
N GLY A 855 6.44 -10.01 26.01
CA GLY A 855 6.55 -11.47 26.18
C GLY A 855 7.64 -12.15 25.34
N HIS A 856 8.29 -13.19 25.91
CA HIS A 856 9.06 -14.19 25.15
C HIS A 856 8.09 -15.04 24.31
N SER A 857 7.60 -14.50 23.20
CA SER A 857 6.75 -15.21 22.25
C SER A 857 7.60 -16.04 21.27
N ALA A 858 7.04 -17.13 20.75
CA ALA A 858 7.73 -17.94 19.75
C ALA A 858 8.07 -17.08 18.51
N ALA A 859 9.22 -17.33 17.88
CA ALA A 859 9.70 -16.55 16.73
C ALA A 859 8.69 -16.44 15.58
N TRP A 860 7.89 -17.48 15.33
CA TRP A 860 6.84 -17.43 14.31
C TRP A 860 5.74 -16.42 14.67
N VAL A 861 5.38 -16.28 15.96
CA VAL A 861 4.38 -15.32 16.46
C VAL A 861 4.88 -13.90 16.21
N GLN A 862 6.14 -13.61 16.54
CA GLN A 862 6.75 -12.31 16.28
C GLN A 862 6.73 -11.94 14.80
N ASN A 863 6.99 -12.90 13.92
CA ASN A 863 6.94 -12.67 12.49
C ASN A 863 5.50 -12.48 11.96
N ALA A 864 4.56 -13.31 12.42
CA ALA A 864 3.15 -13.21 12.04
C ALA A 864 2.52 -11.88 12.52
N HIS A 865 2.91 -11.39 13.70
CA HIS A 865 2.35 -10.19 14.34
C HIS A 865 2.65 -8.86 13.62
N LYS A 866 3.41 -8.88 12.52
CA LYS A 866 3.72 -7.68 11.71
C LYS A 866 2.52 -7.19 10.89
N MET A 867 1.70 -8.09 10.38
CA MET A 867 0.55 -7.77 9.53
C MET A 867 -0.65 -8.66 9.85
N CYS A 868 -1.85 -8.18 9.55
CA CYS A 868 -3.08 -8.96 9.63
C CYS A 868 -3.12 -10.06 8.57
N VAL A 869 -3.98 -11.07 8.78
CA VAL A 869 -4.27 -12.11 7.78
C VAL A 869 -4.74 -11.53 6.45
N CYS A 870 -5.40 -10.36 6.45
CA CYS A 870 -5.78 -9.62 5.25
C CYS A 870 -4.64 -8.76 4.65
N LEU A 871 -3.40 -8.93 5.11
CA LEU A 871 -2.23 -8.17 4.65
C LEU A 871 -2.28 -6.66 4.90
N SER A 872 -3.23 -6.20 5.72
CA SER A 872 -3.27 -4.84 6.23
C SER A 872 -2.45 -4.74 7.53
N HIS A 873 -2.12 -3.52 7.93
CA HIS A 873 -1.40 -3.27 9.18
C HIS A 873 -2.34 -3.13 10.38
N TRP A 874 -1.72 -3.17 11.56
CA TRP A 874 -2.35 -2.99 12.85
C TRP A 874 -2.40 -1.53 13.27
N VAL A 875 -3.40 -1.18 14.06
CA VAL A 875 -3.47 0.02 14.89
C VAL A 875 -3.68 -0.41 16.33
N VAL A 876 -3.04 0.28 17.27
CA VAL A 876 -3.34 0.18 18.70
C VAL A 876 -4.75 0.69 18.91
N ALA A 877 -5.61 -0.14 19.51
CA ALA A 877 -7.03 0.12 19.70
C ALA A 877 -7.33 0.59 21.13
#